data_AF-A0A923HLJ3-F1
#
_entry.id   AF-A0A923HLJ3-F1
#
_cell.length_a   1.000
_cell.length_b   1.000
_cell.length_c   1.000
_cell.angle_alpha   90.00
_cell.angle_beta   90.00
_cell.angle_gamma   90.00
#
_symmetry.space_group_name_H-M   'P 1'
#
loop_
_entity.id
_entity.type
_entity.pdbx_description
1 polymer ?
#
loop_
_entity_poly.entity_id
_entity_poly.type
_entity_poly.pdbx_seq_one_letter_code
_entity_poly.pdbx_strand_id
1 'polypeptide(L)'
;MTKSFLLRTCNFDSVTTSIVLCLTLTACGGSIEEDRQTFSSPMAPTPIIGVPTFNKTRDSYTISRNASSISITDRTTASSTTLPASTAAVQFSDFKLNFLAADVSQLVNMNSQNQIIELYIAFFNRIPDADGLAYWIEELKKGQTPEAIANNFYNAAILYSAQTGYNANMNNSDFVRIIYQNVLARTGPTAPTDTEVNYWATQLDQGKISRGGLVISMLTSAHTFEGDPTYGWVPQLLNNKITVANYFCLQQGLNYLSPELSITKGMAIAAAVTPSDTAAAMTLIGVNDSGFNLFSSATNKVSILKLNAIPNPTGIRFGFWETFSRQDVTLASMGKRPTSRVGFDSWASIETSKGIYDFTGFDASNSADNYRRVHQYGESIYGAINIAFSAEITPGKQAIPTFYNGRITDPETRQAAKNFLAAYVQHMLKLVGSLTLTIDYEIMSNYRLSAAGSEARANEWADWYVEAAAVARKAAAEIGMSDRLKLQPIVNSNPLDPSSPISKGKEYNNWLVRVVAASDSLALDTYHSDPSLPNTDPKRTFDIIKFWIDNFSAGKDVIVTENGFNSVTQVIPSITRADRDWKTTGTEADQAEYYRLLFAQLADANKKDGIFHNQLKSFNLWSILDNPVKPATDEDRYFGLIRLDGTEKPAASVVREAIRQYENDAFSRPWNLTGLGTDVTSLLSTNTSTPINLTYSNGDQFEFLRYSENNLPSAKQYLLNLALTNSANVILCFNGNQCIYQEGKASYSIDVSKFMRPNTTNTMDIYFTNAVFPAITSIKGLQLKKL
;
A
#
# COMPACT_ATOMS: atom_id res chain seq x y z
N MET A 1 -22.69 22.45 72.04
CA MET A 1 -22.68 23.88 72.40
C MET A 1 -21.62 24.58 71.57
N THR A 2 -21.69 25.77 70.97
CA THR A 2 -22.75 26.71 70.57
C THR A 2 -22.01 27.78 69.74
N LYS A 3 -22.53 28.12 68.55
CA LYS A 3 -22.48 29.43 67.83
C LYS A 3 -21.21 30.00 67.14
N SER A 4 -21.51 30.40 65.90
CA SER A 4 -20.87 31.22 64.84
C SER A 4 -20.58 32.70 65.16
N PHE A 5 -19.74 33.34 64.32
CA PHE A 5 -19.99 34.54 63.46
C PHE A 5 -18.66 34.92 62.72
N LEU A 6 -18.50 34.73 61.41
CA LEU A 6 -18.78 35.60 60.23
C LEU A 6 -17.78 36.76 59.92
N LEU A 7 -17.07 36.58 58.78
CA LEU A 7 -16.75 37.53 57.68
C LEU A 7 -15.82 38.77 57.87
N ARG A 8 -14.71 38.76 57.10
CA ARG A 8 -14.35 39.82 56.13
C ARG A 8 -13.44 39.28 55.02
N THR A 9 -13.78 39.68 53.80
CA THR A 9 -13.24 39.36 52.48
C THR A 9 -11.92 40.08 52.17
N CYS A 10 -11.03 39.43 51.41
CA CYS A 10 -10.06 40.08 50.52
C CYS A 10 -10.02 39.31 49.19
N ASN A 11 -10.37 40.01 48.11
CA ASN A 11 -10.32 39.58 46.71
C ASN A 11 -8.89 39.23 46.28
N PHE A 12 -8.75 38.14 45.52
CA PHE A 12 -7.67 37.95 44.57
C PHE A 12 -8.30 37.96 43.17
N ASP A 13 -8.17 39.10 42.48
CA ASP A 13 -8.71 39.35 41.14
C ASP A 13 -7.74 38.84 40.04
N SER A 14 -8.26 37.92 39.21
CA SER A 14 -8.35 37.98 37.74
C SER A 14 -7.19 38.52 36.87
N VAL A 15 -5.96 38.00 36.98
CA VAL A 15 -4.89 38.30 36.00
C VAL A 15 -4.38 37.07 35.23
N THR A 16 -4.58 35.84 35.74
CA THR A 16 -4.09 34.62 35.08
C THR A 16 -5.04 34.03 34.03
N THR A 17 -6.34 34.30 34.09
CA THR A 17 -7.33 33.70 33.18
C THR A 17 -7.36 34.36 31.81
N SER A 18 -7.11 35.67 31.71
CA SER A 18 -7.20 36.42 30.44
C SER A 18 -6.00 36.20 29.50
N ILE A 19 -4.81 35.95 30.04
CA ILE A 19 -3.59 35.73 29.24
C ILE A 19 -3.62 34.35 28.57
N VAL A 20 -4.02 33.31 29.30
CA VAL A 20 -4.17 31.95 28.75
C VAL A 20 -5.29 31.90 27.69
N LEU A 21 -6.39 32.64 27.91
CA LEU A 21 -7.53 32.70 26.99
C LEU A 21 -7.18 33.41 25.66
N CYS A 22 -6.45 34.52 25.70
CA CYS A 22 -5.99 35.21 24.49
C CYS A 22 -5.04 34.35 23.64
N LEU A 23 -4.09 33.65 24.27
CA LEU A 23 -3.13 32.80 23.56
C LEU A 23 -3.81 31.62 22.84
N THR A 24 -4.81 31.00 23.47
CA THR A 24 -5.61 29.92 22.85
C THR A 24 -6.45 30.39 21.66
N LEU A 25 -6.93 31.64 21.68
CA LEU A 25 -7.68 32.22 20.57
C LEU A 25 -6.77 32.47 19.37
N THR A 26 -5.58 33.07 19.56
CA THR A 26 -4.59 33.24 18.48
C THR A 26 -4.13 31.91 17.87
N ALA A 27 -4.00 30.86 18.68
CA ALA A 27 -3.63 29.51 18.22
C ALA A 27 -4.70 28.79 17.39
N CYS A 28 -5.97 29.23 17.51
CA CYS A 28 -7.09 28.74 16.71
C CYS A 28 -7.50 29.70 15.59
N GLY A 29 -6.83 30.85 15.46
CA GLY A 29 -6.98 31.82 14.37
C GLY A 29 -7.47 33.23 14.77
N GLY A 30 -7.65 33.56 16.06
CA GLY A 30 -8.23 34.82 16.55
C GLY A 30 -7.23 35.88 17.01
N SER A 31 -7.17 37.05 16.35
CA SER A 31 -6.52 38.27 16.87
C SER A 31 -7.58 39.29 17.30
N ILE A 32 -7.43 39.90 18.48
CA ILE A 32 -8.23 41.05 18.94
C ILE A 32 -7.41 42.34 18.86
N GLU A 33 -7.99 43.40 18.31
CA GLU A 33 -7.47 44.77 18.32
C GLU A 33 -8.06 45.60 19.49
N GLU A 34 -7.18 46.39 20.11
CA GLU A 34 -7.34 47.56 21.00
C GLU A 34 -7.86 47.40 22.46
N ASP A 35 -7.00 47.67 23.45
CA ASP A 35 -6.78 49.02 24.01
C ASP A 35 -5.51 49.05 24.92
N ARG A 36 -4.73 50.14 24.87
CA ARG A 36 -3.48 50.34 25.65
C ARG A 36 -3.76 51.21 26.88
N GLN A 37 -3.39 50.75 28.08
CA GLN A 37 -2.93 51.65 29.15
C GLN A 37 -1.66 51.13 29.87
N THR A 38 -0.57 51.81 29.50
CA THR A 38 0.70 52.14 30.17
C THR A 38 1.09 51.50 31.52
N PHE A 39 2.26 50.84 31.52
CA PHE A 39 3.35 51.11 32.47
C PHE A 39 4.69 51.26 31.71
N SER A 40 5.33 52.42 31.88
CA SER A 40 6.64 52.91 31.35
C SER A 40 7.84 52.18 32.01
N SER A 41 9.05 52.00 31.45
CA SER A 41 9.80 52.62 30.33
C SER A 41 10.96 51.71 29.86
N PRO A 42 11.63 51.99 28.71
CA PRO A 42 12.19 50.99 27.81
C PRO A 42 13.73 50.92 27.76
N MET A 43 14.28 49.75 27.42
CA MET A 43 15.47 49.68 26.56
C MET A 43 15.04 50.03 25.12
N ALA A 44 15.86 50.82 24.43
CA ALA A 44 15.55 51.45 23.14
C ALA A 44 14.80 50.55 22.12
N PRO A 45 13.80 51.09 21.39
CA PRO A 45 13.04 50.31 20.42
C PRO A 45 13.88 50.02 19.17
N THR A 46 13.99 48.75 18.82
CA THR A 46 14.25 48.31 17.44
C THR A 46 13.02 48.69 16.60
N PRO A 47 13.15 49.12 15.33
CA PRO A 47 11.99 49.53 14.54
C PRO A 47 11.01 48.36 14.39
N ILE A 48 9.73 48.60 14.65
CA ILE A 48 8.65 47.70 14.25
C ILE A 48 8.58 47.77 12.72
N ILE A 49 9.25 46.84 12.03
CA ILE A 49 9.10 46.69 10.58
C ILE A 49 7.71 46.07 10.36
N GLY A 50 6.81 46.81 9.70
CA GLY A 50 5.52 46.27 9.27
C GLY A 50 5.69 45.06 8.33
N VAL A 51 4.77 44.11 8.37
CA VAL A 51 4.76 42.95 7.45
C VAL A 51 4.70 43.48 6.01
N PRO A 52 5.67 43.17 5.12
CA PRO A 52 5.63 43.66 3.75
C PRO A 52 4.37 43.17 3.02
N THR A 53 3.69 44.09 2.32
CA THR A 53 2.40 43.84 1.67
C THR A 53 2.48 43.87 0.15
N PHE A 54 1.75 42.97 -0.49
CA PHE A 54 1.57 42.86 -1.94
C PHE A 54 0.08 42.93 -2.28
N ASN A 55 -0.27 43.66 -3.34
CA ASN A 55 -1.65 44.06 -3.62
C ASN A 55 -2.48 43.06 -4.44
N LYS A 56 -1.87 42.00 -4.97
CA LYS A 56 -2.56 40.90 -5.66
C LYS A 56 -2.58 39.65 -4.79
N THR A 57 -3.28 38.62 -5.28
CA THR A 57 -3.34 37.29 -4.65
C THR A 57 -1.96 36.64 -4.60
N ARG A 58 -1.75 35.74 -3.63
CA ARG A 58 -0.51 34.95 -3.50
C ARG A 58 -0.12 34.27 -4.81
N ASP A 59 -1.08 33.72 -5.54
CA ASP A 59 -0.82 33.00 -6.80
C ASP A 59 -0.41 33.90 -7.98
N SER A 60 -0.56 35.22 -7.83
CA SER A 60 -0.07 36.20 -8.82
C SER A 60 1.45 36.40 -8.77
N TYR A 61 2.13 35.80 -7.80
CA TYR A 61 3.57 35.98 -7.55
C TYR A 61 4.32 34.65 -7.55
N THR A 62 5.56 34.69 -8.03
CA THR A 62 6.57 33.64 -7.81
C THR A 62 7.47 34.06 -6.67
N ILE A 63 7.65 33.19 -5.68
CA ILE A 63 8.53 33.45 -4.53
C ILE A 63 9.78 32.58 -4.67
N SER A 64 10.96 33.19 -4.56
CA SER A 64 12.25 32.50 -4.50
C SER A 64 13.01 32.90 -3.25
N ARG A 65 13.67 31.96 -2.59
CA ARG A 65 14.38 32.19 -1.33
C ARG A 65 15.78 31.59 -1.39
N ASN A 66 16.77 32.34 -0.93
CA ASN A 66 18.14 31.89 -0.77
C ASN A 66 18.65 32.28 0.62
N ALA A 67 19.89 31.90 0.95
CA ALA A 67 20.48 32.15 2.27
C ALA A 67 20.57 33.64 2.67
N SER A 68 20.53 34.55 1.69
CA SER A 68 20.71 36.00 1.90
C SER A 68 19.45 36.83 1.70
N SER A 69 18.51 36.37 0.86
CA SER A 69 17.31 37.14 0.52
C SER A 69 16.11 36.31 0.10
N ILE A 70 14.94 36.95 0.12
CA ILE A 70 13.68 36.48 -0.45
C ILE A 70 13.32 37.40 -1.62
N SER A 71 13.06 36.82 -2.79
CA SER A 71 12.61 37.53 -3.99
C SER A 71 11.14 37.21 -4.25
N ILE A 72 10.32 38.25 -4.40
CA ILE A 72 8.90 38.14 -4.74
C ILE A 72 8.68 38.83 -6.07
N THR A 73 8.37 38.04 -7.09
CA THR A 73 8.27 38.48 -8.49
C THR A 73 6.84 38.37 -8.97
N ASP A 74 6.26 39.49 -9.42
CA ASP A 74 4.94 39.52 -10.04
C ASP A 74 4.97 38.79 -11.38
N ARG A 75 4.13 37.76 -11.53
CA ARG A 75 4.10 36.89 -12.73
C ARG A 75 3.61 37.62 -13.99
N THR A 76 2.89 38.73 -13.82
CA THR A 76 2.30 39.49 -14.93
C THR A 76 3.21 40.62 -15.42
N THR A 77 3.92 41.29 -14.50
CA THR A 77 4.78 42.44 -14.83
C THR A 77 6.26 42.12 -14.80
N ALA A 78 6.65 40.93 -14.33
CA ALA A 78 8.02 40.51 -14.03
C ALA A 78 8.77 41.44 -13.04
N SER A 79 8.05 42.33 -12.34
CA SER A 79 8.64 43.22 -11.33
C SER A 79 9.00 42.43 -10.07
N SER A 80 10.20 42.61 -9.54
CA SER A 80 10.71 41.84 -8.39
C SER A 80 11.03 42.75 -7.21
N THR A 81 10.56 42.35 -6.02
CA THR A 81 10.93 42.96 -4.74
C THR A 81 11.84 42.01 -3.97
N THR A 82 12.98 42.51 -3.49
CA THR A 82 13.93 41.73 -2.68
C THR A 82 13.80 42.12 -1.21
N LEU A 83 13.60 41.12 -0.35
CA LEU A 83 13.48 41.24 1.09
C LEU A 83 14.66 40.53 1.78
N PRO A 84 15.04 40.91 3.01
CA PRO A 84 16.04 40.18 3.78
C PRO A 84 15.64 38.72 4.04
N ALA A 85 16.59 37.79 4.10
CA ALA A 85 16.33 36.39 4.46
C ALA A 85 15.70 36.22 5.87
N SER A 86 15.90 37.20 6.76
CA SER A 86 15.32 37.24 8.10
C SER A 86 13.84 37.65 8.14
N THR A 87 13.23 37.95 6.99
CA THR A 87 11.80 38.29 6.92
C THR A 87 10.97 37.10 7.37
N ALA A 88 10.25 37.27 8.47
CA ALA A 88 9.44 36.20 9.06
C ALA A 88 8.11 35.97 8.33
N ALA A 89 7.53 37.01 7.74
CA ALA A 89 6.26 36.91 7.03
C ALA A 89 6.10 37.99 5.96
N VAL A 90 5.20 37.73 5.01
CA VAL A 90 4.68 38.72 4.03
C VAL A 90 3.17 38.56 3.90
N GLN A 91 2.49 39.60 3.43
CA GLN A 91 1.05 39.60 3.24
C GLN A 91 0.68 39.90 1.79
N PHE A 92 -0.22 39.11 1.24
CA PHE A 92 -0.87 39.27 -0.06
C PHE A 92 -2.32 39.71 0.15
N SER A 93 -3.07 39.96 -0.93
CA SER A 93 -4.47 40.38 -0.82
C SER A 93 -5.41 39.30 -0.28
N ASP A 94 -4.98 38.04 -0.26
CA ASP A 94 -5.75 36.84 0.12
C ASP A 94 -5.13 36.04 1.27
N PHE A 95 -3.80 36.07 1.43
CA PHE A 95 -3.07 35.30 2.43
C PHE A 95 -1.97 36.10 3.13
N LYS A 96 -1.71 35.77 4.39
CA LYS A 96 -0.43 36.04 5.06
C LYS A 96 0.43 34.78 4.98
N LEU A 97 1.64 34.91 4.51
CA LEU A 97 2.61 33.82 4.42
C LEU A 97 3.61 33.91 5.58
N ASN A 98 3.75 32.83 6.35
CA ASN A 98 4.73 32.68 7.42
C ASN A 98 5.93 31.84 6.94
N PHE A 99 7.09 32.48 6.80
CA PHE A 99 8.33 31.82 6.33
C PHE A 99 8.99 30.90 7.37
N LEU A 100 8.55 30.96 8.64
CA LEU A 100 9.11 30.18 9.75
C LEU A 100 8.34 28.87 10.00
N ALA A 101 7.17 28.68 9.39
CA ALA A 101 6.30 27.54 9.71
C ALA A 101 6.98 26.18 9.49
N ALA A 102 7.74 26.04 8.40
CA ALA A 102 8.51 24.83 8.13
C ALA A 102 9.64 24.62 9.15
N ASP A 103 10.32 25.68 9.61
CA ASP A 103 11.37 25.59 10.62
C ASP A 103 10.81 25.16 11.98
N VAL A 104 9.68 25.76 12.37
CA VAL A 104 8.97 25.40 13.61
C VAL A 104 8.50 23.95 13.55
N SER A 105 8.00 23.46 12.41
CA SER A 105 7.58 22.07 12.30
C SER A 105 8.71 21.06 12.49
N GLN A 106 9.96 21.46 12.27
CA GLN A 106 11.13 20.61 12.52
C GLN A 106 11.41 20.38 14.00
N LEU A 107 10.80 21.14 14.92
CA LEU A 107 11.04 21.03 16.36
C LEU A 107 10.51 19.73 16.97
N VAL A 108 9.61 19.02 16.27
CA VAL A 108 9.01 17.74 16.69
C VAL A 108 9.13 16.70 15.58
N ASN A 109 8.93 15.41 15.88
CA ASN A 109 8.91 14.36 14.83
C ASN A 109 7.63 14.45 13.97
N MET A 110 7.64 13.81 12.79
CA MET A 110 6.53 13.88 11.83
C MET A 110 5.22 13.30 12.39
N ASN A 111 5.29 12.27 13.24
CA ASN A 111 4.09 11.69 13.86
C ASN A 111 3.46 12.66 14.85
N SER A 112 4.26 13.34 15.66
CA SER A 112 3.77 14.39 16.57
C SER A 112 3.16 15.56 15.81
N GLN A 113 3.75 15.95 14.67
CA GLN A 113 3.18 16.96 13.77
C GLN A 113 1.83 16.49 13.19
N ASN A 114 1.78 15.28 12.61
CA ASN A 114 0.57 14.70 12.06
C ASN A 114 -0.53 14.57 13.12
N GLN A 115 -0.18 14.19 14.34
CA GLN A 115 -1.12 14.10 15.45
C GLN A 115 -1.76 15.47 15.76
N ILE A 116 -1.02 16.58 15.72
CA ILE A 116 -1.63 17.92 15.86
C ILE A 116 -2.58 18.22 14.69
N ILE A 117 -2.16 17.93 13.45
CA ILE A 117 -3.00 18.12 12.27
C ILE A 117 -4.31 17.33 12.41
N GLU A 118 -4.24 16.10 12.91
CA GLU A 118 -5.39 15.27 13.19
C GLU A 118 -6.27 15.83 14.30
N LEU A 119 -5.72 16.48 15.33
CA LEU A 119 -6.52 17.19 16.32
C LEU A 119 -7.31 18.35 15.69
N TYR A 120 -6.73 19.08 14.71
CA TYR A 120 -7.48 20.11 13.97
C TYR A 120 -8.64 19.49 13.19
N ILE A 121 -8.41 18.35 12.55
CA ILE A 121 -9.45 17.61 11.81
C ILE A 121 -10.51 17.09 12.78
N ALA A 122 -10.09 16.52 13.91
CA ALA A 122 -10.98 15.90 14.89
C ALA A 122 -11.92 16.91 15.56
N PHE A 123 -11.35 18.01 16.05
CA PHE A 123 -12.12 19.00 16.80
C PHE A 123 -12.85 19.96 15.87
N PHE A 124 -12.26 20.38 14.76
CA PHE A 124 -12.78 21.48 13.95
C PHE A 124 -13.23 21.07 12.54
N ASN A 125 -12.99 19.82 12.12
CA ASN A 125 -13.13 19.36 10.73
C ASN A 125 -12.50 20.34 9.74
N ARG A 126 -11.30 20.81 10.06
CA ARG A 126 -10.56 21.85 9.33
C ARG A 126 -9.08 21.50 9.27
N ILE A 127 -8.40 21.93 8.22
CA ILE A 127 -6.93 21.93 8.18
C ILE A 127 -6.35 23.09 9.01
N PRO A 128 -5.19 22.92 9.67
CA PRO A 128 -4.52 24.05 10.32
C PRO A 128 -4.01 25.08 9.31
N ASP A 129 -3.89 26.32 9.78
CA ASP A 129 -3.06 27.35 9.16
C ASP A 129 -1.62 27.29 9.70
N ALA A 130 -0.71 28.00 9.04
CA ALA A 130 0.72 27.95 9.33
C ALA A 130 1.06 28.43 10.75
N ASP A 131 0.44 29.52 11.20
CA ASP A 131 0.70 30.11 12.50
C ASP A 131 0.11 29.24 13.63
N GLY A 132 -1.08 28.69 13.43
CA GLY A 132 -1.73 27.79 14.38
C GLY A 132 -0.95 26.48 14.58
N LEU A 133 -0.54 25.81 13.48
CA LEU A 133 0.26 24.61 13.61
C LEU A 133 1.62 24.89 14.28
N ALA A 134 2.28 25.98 13.90
CA ALA A 134 3.55 26.38 14.51
C ALA A 134 3.42 26.57 16.03
N TYR A 135 2.36 27.25 16.49
CA TYR A 135 2.11 27.43 17.92
C TYR A 135 2.02 26.09 18.67
N TRP A 136 1.21 25.15 18.19
CA TRP A 136 1.02 23.88 18.89
C TRP A 136 2.27 22.99 18.88
N ILE A 137 3.08 23.10 17.84
CA ILE A 137 4.38 22.43 17.79
C ILE A 137 5.33 23.02 18.85
N GLU A 138 5.33 24.34 19.05
CA GLU A 138 6.10 24.95 20.13
C GLU A 138 5.60 24.52 21.51
N GLU A 139 4.29 24.38 21.71
CA GLU A 139 3.74 23.90 22.97
C GLU A 139 4.11 22.43 23.25
N LEU A 140 4.07 21.55 22.24
CA LEU A 140 4.61 20.19 22.36
C LEU A 140 6.09 20.22 22.76
N LYS A 141 6.89 21.08 22.11
CA LYS A 141 8.31 21.23 22.41
C LYS A 141 8.56 21.71 23.85
N LYS A 142 7.68 22.58 24.37
CA LYS A 142 7.71 23.05 25.76
C LYS A 142 7.26 21.98 26.78
N GLY A 143 6.87 20.79 26.30
CA GLY A 143 6.51 19.65 27.14
C GLY A 143 5.01 19.49 27.37
N GLN A 144 4.14 20.24 26.69
CA GLN A 144 2.72 19.91 26.70
C GLN A 144 2.51 18.53 26.08
N THR A 145 1.65 17.72 26.70
CA THR A 145 1.30 16.42 26.15
C THR A 145 0.27 16.59 25.02
N PRO A 146 0.20 15.64 24.06
CA PRO A 146 -0.86 15.66 23.05
C PRO A 146 -2.27 15.71 23.67
N GLU A 147 -2.48 15.06 24.81
CA GLU A 147 -3.76 15.08 25.53
C GLU A 147 -4.08 16.47 26.10
N ALA A 148 -3.10 17.17 26.68
CA ALA A 148 -3.29 18.54 27.15
C ALA A 148 -3.65 19.48 25.99
N ILE A 149 -2.96 19.35 24.86
CA ILE A 149 -3.25 20.09 23.63
C ILE A 149 -4.68 19.78 23.14
N ALA A 150 -5.06 18.50 23.06
CA ALA A 150 -6.40 18.09 22.66
C ALA A 150 -7.49 18.68 23.58
N ASN A 151 -7.24 18.77 24.88
CA ASN A 151 -8.16 19.44 25.81
C ASN A 151 -8.25 20.95 25.56
N ASN A 152 -7.15 21.60 25.18
CA ASN A 152 -7.19 23.02 24.78
C ASN A 152 -7.97 23.24 23.48
N PHE A 153 -7.88 22.30 22.51
CA PHE A 153 -8.68 22.35 21.28
C PHE A 153 -10.17 22.29 21.58
N TYR A 154 -10.60 21.42 22.50
CA TYR A 154 -11.99 21.37 22.95
C TYR A 154 -12.45 22.71 23.53
N ASN A 155 -11.64 23.31 24.40
CA ASN A 155 -11.97 24.61 25.00
C ASN A 155 -12.08 25.70 23.93
N ALA A 156 -11.20 25.71 22.94
CA ALA A 156 -11.28 26.64 21.81
C ALA A 156 -12.51 26.37 20.92
N ALA A 157 -12.90 25.11 20.74
CA ALA A 157 -14.08 24.75 19.94
C ALA A 157 -15.35 25.38 20.49
N ILE A 158 -15.51 25.40 21.82
CA ILE A 158 -16.66 26.02 22.51
C ILE A 158 -16.77 27.52 22.21
N LEU A 159 -15.64 28.23 22.10
CA LEU A 159 -15.63 29.68 21.86
C LEU A 159 -16.16 30.05 20.46
N TYR A 160 -16.10 29.11 19.51
CA TYR A 160 -16.59 29.27 18.14
C TYR A 160 -17.80 28.36 17.87
N SER A 161 -18.73 28.30 18.83
CA SER A 161 -19.87 27.36 18.81
C SER A 161 -20.71 27.40 17.54
N ALA A 162 -20.87 28.58 16.94
CA ALA A 162 -21.64 28.77 15.73
C ALA A 162 -21.02 28.09 14.50
N GLN A 163 -19.69 27.93 14.49
CA GLN A 163 -18.94 27.35 13.38
C GLN A 163 -18.57 25.89 13.63
N THR A 164 -18.27 25.52 14.88
CA THR A 164 -17.76 24.20 15.24
C THR A 164 -18.86 23.24 15.74
N GLY A 165 -20.01 23.77 16.15
CA GLY A 165 -21.13 23.00 16.71
C GLY A 165 -20.98 22.64 18.20
N TYR A 166 -19.83 22.93 18.82
CA TYR A 166 -19.59 22.69 20.25
C TYR A 166 -20.29 23.76 21.08
N ASN A 167 -20.79 23.41 22.27
CA ASN A 167 -21.31 24.39 23.21
C ASN A 167 -20.97 23.99 24.65
N ALA A 168 -20.96 24.97 25.55
CA ALA A 168 -20.53 24.77 26.94
C ALA A 168 -21.40 23.78 27.72
N ASN A 169 -22.65 23.56 27.29
CA ASN A 169 -23.62 22.66 27.95
C ASN A 169 -23.78 21.32 27.21
N MET A 170 -22.88 21.02 26.27
CA MET A 170 -22.93 19.79 25.47
C MET A 170 -22.72 18.56 26.35
N ASN A 171 -23.63 17.60 26.26
CA ASN A 171 -23.48 16.32 26.96
C ASN A 171 -22.42 15.44 26.28
N ASN A 172 -21.96 14.41 26.98
CA ASN A 172 -20.87 13.56 26.51
C ASN A 172 -21.24 12.73 25.27
N SER A 173 -22.49 12.31 25.12
CA SER A 173 -22.95 11.57 23.94
C SER A 173 -22.93 12.43 22.68
N ASP A 174 -23.35 13.70 22.77
CA ASP A 174 -23.34 14.63 21.65
C ASP A 174 -21.91 15.03 21.27
N PHE A 175 -21.03 15.23 22.26
CA PHE A 175 -19.60 15.40 22.01
C PHE A 175 -19.02 14.21 21.24
N VAL A 176 -19.29 12.97 21.68
CA VAL A 176 -18.81 11.76 21.02
C VAL A 176 -19.32 11.67 19.58
N ARG A 177 -20.60 12.00 19.31
CA ARG A 177 -21.16 11.99 17.96
C ARG A 177 -20.45 12.98 17.02
N ILE A 178 -20.09 14.17 17.50
CA ILE A 178 -19.31 15.14 16.72
C ILE A 178 -17.92 14.57 16.37
N ILE A 179 -17.25 13.92 17.32
CA ILE A 179 -15.95 13.31 17.05
C ILE A 179 -16.08 12.17 16.03
N TYR A 180 -17.09 11.32 16.12
CA TYR A 180 -17.37 10.29 15.09
C TYR A 180 -17.59 10.91 13.70
N GLN A 181 -18.30 12.03 13.64
CA GLN A 181 -18.53 12.74 12.38
C GLN A 181 -17.24 13.37 11.83
N ASN A 182 -16.42 13.99 12.67
CA ASN A 182 -15.24 14.74 12.22
C ASN A 182 -14.02 13.84 11.95
N VAL A 183 -13.73 12.93 12.89
CA VAL A 183 -12.56 12.02 12.85
C VAL A 183 -12.82 10.87 11.90
N LEU A 184 -13.98 10.23 12.04
CA LEU A 184 -14.26 8.98 11.34
C LEU A 184 -15.12 9.20 10.09
N ALA A 185 -15.59 10.43 9.84
CA ALA A 185 -16.54 10.76 8.76
C ALA A 185 -17.78 9.84 8.73
N ARG A 186 -18.06 9.19 9.87
CA ARG A 186 -19.12 8.20 10.04
C ARG A 186 -20.45 8.92 10.13
N THR A 187 -21.07 9.10 8.97
CA THR A 187 -22.36 9.79 8.79
C THR A 187 -23.35 8.90 8.03
N GLY A 188 -24.64 9.22 8.13
CA GLY A 188 -25.71 8.48 7.46
C GLY A 188 -25.68 6.98 7.81
N PRO A 189 -25.61 6.06 6.83
CA PRO A 189 -25.60 4.62 7.07
C PRO A 189 -24.43 4.11 7.93
N THR A 190 -23.35 4.89 8.05
CA THR A 190 -22.16 4.52 8.83
C THR A 190 -22.09 5.23 10.19
N ALA A 191 -23.11 6.01 10.54
CA ALA A 191 -23.18 6.72 11.82
C ALA A 191 -22.96 5.77 13.01
N PRO A 192 -22.36 6.24 14.13
CA PRO A 192 -22.16 5.41 15.29
C PRO A 192 -23.50 4.97 15.89
N THR A 193 -23.57 3.71 16.31
CA THR A 193 -24.69 3.19 17.08
C THR A 193 -24.73 3.83 18.48
N ASP A 194 -25.90 3.86 19.12
CA ASP A 194 -26.00 4.36 20.50
C ASP A 194 -25.13 3.55 21.47
N THR A 195 -24.90 2.26 21.20
CA THR A 195 -23.97 1.43 21.98
C THR A 195 -22.53 1.94 21.88
N GLU A 196 -22.06 2.26 20.67
CA GLU A 196 -20.73 2.83 20.45
C GLU A 196 -20.60 4.20 21.13
N VAL A 197 -21.61 5.06 20.99
CA VAL A 197 -21.63 6.38 21.62
C VAL A 197 -21.63 6.26 23.15
N ASN A 198 -22.49 5.40 23.71
CA ASN A 198 -22.65 5.23 25.15
C ASN A 198 -21.41 4.62 25.80
N TYR A 199 -20.67 3.75 25.10
CA TYR A 199 -19.40 3.22 25.60
C TYR A 199 -18.44 4.37 25.95
N TRP A 200 -18.20 5.27 24.99
CA TRP A 200 -17.31 6.41 25.16
C TRP A 200 -17.87 7.46 26.13
N ALA A 201 -19.16 7.77 26.03
CA ALA A 201 -19.81 8.73 26.93
C ALA A 201 -19.72 8.26 28.40
N THR A 202 -19.90 6.97 28.66
CA THR A 202 -19.76 6.39 30.01
C THR A 202 -18.34 6.54 30.56
N GLN A 203 -17.29 6.41 29.72
CA GLN A 203 -15.92 6.63 30.18
C GLN A 203 -15.68 8.10 30.57
N LEU A 204 -16.28 9.04 29.82
CA LEU A 204 -16.25 10.47 30.16
C LEU A 204 -17.03 10.78 31.44
N ASP A 205 -18.25 10.23 31.58
CA ASP A 205 -19.10 10.43 32.76
C ASP A 205 -18.44 9.91 34.04
N GLN A 206 -17.70 8.81 33.94
CA GLN A 206 -16.95 8.21 35.05
C GLN A 206 -15.59 8.89 35.31
N GLY A 207 -15.19 9.87 34.50
CA GLY A 207 -13.89 10.54 34.59
C GLY A 207 -12.69 9.61 34.31
N LYS A 208 -12.91 8.47 33.64
CA LYS A 208 -11.87 7.49 33.30
C LYS A 208 -10.98 7.95 32.13
N ILE A 209 -11.50 8.84 31.30
CA ILE A 209 -10.78 9.43 30.17
C ILE A 209 -11.16 10.90 30.06
N SER A 210 -10.23 11.76 29.67
CA SER A 210 -10.55 13.14 29.31
C SER A 210 -11.14 13.20 27.89
N ARG A 211 -11.77 14.32 27.53
CA ARG A 211 -12.24 14.53 26.15
C ARG A 211 -11.08 14.50 25.15
N GLY A 212 -9.94 15.09 25.49
CA GLY A 212 -8.73 15.01 24.68
C GLY A 212 -8.18 13.58 24.56
N GLY A 213 -8.14 12.83 25.66
CA GLY A 213 -7.69 11.44 25.68
C GLY A 213 -8.55 10.52 24.83
N LEU A 214 -9.87 10.74 24.83
CA LEU A 214 -10.82 10.02 23.98
C LEU A 214 -10.55 10.24 22.50
N VAL A 215 -10.33 11.49 22.08
CA VAL A 215 -10.05 11.81 20.67
C VAL A 215 -8.76 11.16 20.20
N ILE A 216 -7.70 11.20 21.02
CA ILE A 216 -6.43 10.54 20.71
C ILE A 216 -6.62 9.02 20.57
N SER A 217 -7.40 8.42 21.46
CA SER A 217 -7.69 6.98 21.43
C SER A 217 -8.47 6.60 20.15
N MET A 218 -9.45 7.41 19.77
CA MET A 218 -10.21 7.21 18.53
C MET A 218 -9.33 7.37 17.28
N LEU A 219 -8.48 8.39 17.20
CA LEU A 219 -7.54 8.58 16.09
C LEU A 219 -6.56 7.41 15.97
N THR A 220 -5.99 6.98 17.10
CA THR A 220 -5.08 5.83 17.14
C THR A 220 -5.80 4.56 16.66
N SER A 221 -7.03 4.33 17.11
CA SER A 221 -7.84 3.21 16.67
C SER A 221 -8.26 3.31 15.21
N ALA A 222 -8.55 4.51 14.69
CA ALA A 222 -8.92 4.70 13.29
C ALA A 222 -7.83 4.18 12.34
N HIS A 223 -6.57 4.45 12.67
CA HIS A 223 -5.40 3.94 11.92
C HIS A 223 -5.21 2.44 11.97
N THR A 224 -5.83 1.72 12.91
CA THR A 224 -5.77 0.25 12.94
C THR A 224 -6.77 -0.39 11.99
N PHE A 225 -7.78 0.35 11.52
CA PHE A 225 -8.77 -0.16 10.56
C PHE A 225 -8.23 -0.14 9.12
N GLU A 226 -6.93 0.06 8.89
CA GLU A 226 -6.39 0.18 7.55
C GLU A 226 -6.68 -1.09 6.71
N GLY A 227 -7.44 -0.88 5.63
CA GLY A 227 -8.12 -1.87 4.77
C GLY A 227 -8.98 -2.92 5.47
N ASP A 228 -9.55 -2.58 6.62
CA ASP A 228 -10.81 -3.18 7.04
C ASP A 228 -11.88 -2.98 5.94
N PRO A 229 -12.67 -4.02 5.59
CA PRO A 229 -13.64 -3.94 4.49
C PRO A 229 -14.81 -2.98 4.77
N THR A 230 -15.01 -2.57 6.02
CA THR A 230 -16.10 -1.66 6.44
C THR A 230 -15.57 -0.25 6.73
N TYR A 231 -14.39 -0.15 7.35
CA TYR A 231 -13.86 1.11 7.89
C TYR A 231 -12.49 1.52 7.36
N GLY A 232 -11.85 0.75 6.46
CA GLY A 232 -10.51 1.05 5.93
C GLY A 232 -10.40 2.35 5.11
N TRP A 233 -11.53 2.90 4.69
CA TRP A 233 -11.60 4.22 4.07
C TRP A 233 -11.31 5.38 5.06
N VAL A 234 -11.49 5.15 6.37
CA VAL A 234 -11.29 6.16 7.41
C VAL A 234 -9.82 6.58 7.57
N PRO A 235 -8.87 5.66 7.81
CA PRO A 235 -7.46 6.05 7.91
C PRO A 235 -6.92 6.65 6.61
N GLN A 236 -7.42 6.20 5.45
CA GLN A 236 -7.07 6.80 4.17
C GLN A 236 -7.55 8.26 4.06
N LEU A 237 -8.78 8.55 4.49
CA LEU A 237 -9.29 9.92 4.54
C LEU A 237 -8.42 10.82 5.43
N LEU A 238 -8.00 10.32 6.60
CA LEU A 238 -7.11 11.05 7.51
C LEU A 238 -5.76 11.36 6.85
N ASN A 239 -5.14 10.37 6.20
CA ASN A 239 -3.87 10.55 5.47
C ASN A 239 -3.97 11.59 4.36
N ASN A 240 -5.06 11.60 3.59
CA ASN A 240 -5.29 12.60 2.55
C ASN A 240 -5.49 14.01 3.15
N LYS A 241 -6.23 14.13 4.26
CA LYS A 241 -6.39 15.42 4.95
C LYS A 241 -5.06 15.94 5.51
N ILE A 242 -4.20 15.07 6.04
CA ILE A 242 -2.83 15.41 6.47
C ILE A 242 -2.00 15.91 5.29
N THR A 243 -2.10 15.26 4.13
CA THR A 243 -1.37 15.66 2.92
C THR A 243 -1.74 17.08 2.48
N VAL A 244 -3.03 17.38 2.43
CA VAL A 244 -3.54 18.72 2.08
C VAL A 244 -3.16 19.77 3.14
N ALA A 245 -3.26 19.43 4.42
CA ALA A 245 -2.82 20.30 5.50
C ALA A 245 -1.34 20.65 5.37
N ASN A 246 -0.46 19.66 5.17
CA ASN A 246 0.97 19.87 5.01
C ASN A 246 1.31 20.79 3.84
N TYR A 247 0.61 20.65 2.71
CA TYR A 247 0.75 21.58 1.59
C TYR A 247 0.42 23.02 2.00
N PHE A 248 -0.77 23.23 2.58
CA PHE A 248 -1.27 24.55 2.95
C PHE A 248 -0.40 25.25 4.00
N CYS A 249 -0.19 24.61 5.15
CA CYS A 249 0.39 25.28 6.31
C CYS A 249 1.92 25.19 6.39
N LEU A 250 2.56 24.17 5.78
CA LEU A 250 4.00 23.97 5.91
C LEU A 250 4.79 24.17 4.63
N GLN A 251 4.28 23.67 3.49
CA GLN A 251 4.98 23.88 2.22
C GLN A 251 4.79 25.31 1.74
N GLN A 252 3.55 25.81 1.80
CA GLN A 252 3.20 27.15 1.35
C GLN A 252 3.19 28.20 2.47
N GLY A 253 3.10 27.79 3.75
CA GLY A 253 3.14 28.71 4.89
C GLY A 253 1.92 29.61 5.02
N LEU A 254 0.74 29.18 4.56
CA LEU A 254 -0.41 30.05 4.39
C LEU A 254 -1.21 30.24 5.68
N ASN A 255 -1.67 31.49 5.87
CA ASN A 255 -2.69 31.89 6.83
C ASN A 255 -3.73 32.74 6.09
N TYR A 256 -5.02 32.52 6.35
CA TYR A 256 -6.04 33.45 5.88
C TYR A 256 -6.00 34.76 6.68
N LEU A 257 -6.46 35.85 6.08
CA LEU A 257 -6.37 37.19 6.66
C LEU A 257 -7.34 37.45 7.83
N SER A 258 -8.24 36.51 8.12
CA SER A 258 -9.15 36.62 9.28
C SER A 258 -9.40 35.25 9.94
N PRO A 259 -9.82 35.25 11.21
CA PRO A 259 -10.24 34.05 11.92
C PRO A 259 -11.40 33.33 11.22
N GLU A 260 -12.41 34.08 10.77
CA GLU A 260 -13.61 33.55 10.13
C GLU A 260 -13.27 32.90 8.79
N LEU A 261 -12.37 33.50 8.01
CA LEU A 261 -11.88 32.91 6.77
C LEU A 261 -11.05 31.65 7.06
N SER A 262 -10.19 31.69 8.08
CA SER A 262 -9.39 30.53 8.50
C SER A 262 -10.28 29.34 8.82
N ILE A 263 -11.34 29.56 9.60
CA ILE A 263 -12.33 28.55 9.96
C ILE A 263 -13.10 28.08 8.72
N THR A 264 -13.82 28.98 8.06
CA THR A 264 -14.76 28.62 6.99
C THR A 264 -14.07 28.00 5.78
N LYS A 265 -12.95 28.56 5.32
CA LYS A 265 -12.19 28.03 4.18
C LYS A 265 -11.44 26.75 4.56
N GLY A 266 -10.85 26.70 5.76
CA GLY A 266 -10.17 25.49 6.24
C GLY A 266 -11.12 24.29 6.37
N MET A 267 -12.37 24.51 6.79
CA MET A 267 -13.42 23.48 6.80
C MET A 267 -13.83 23.07 5.39
N ALA A 268 -14.01 24.02 4.48
CA ALA A 268 -14.35 23.73 3.09
C ALA A 268 -13.27 22.89 2.39
N ILE A 269 -11.99 23.21 2.64
CA ILE A 269 -10.85 22.43 2.12
C ILE A 269 -10.87 21.02 2.69
N ALA A 270 -11.00 20.86 4.00
CA ALA A 270 -11.05 19.53 4.63
C ALA A 270 -12.24 18.68 4.16
N ALA A 271 -13.39 19.31 3.90
CA ALA A 271 -14.58 18.65 3.38
C ALA A 271 -14.46 18.22 1.91
N ALA A 272 -13.60 18.88 1.13
CA ALA A 272 -13.34 18.52 -0.27
C ALA A 272 -12.36 17.33 -0.41
N VAL A 273 -11.77 16.86 0.68
CA VAL A 273 -10.90 15.68 0.69
C VAL A 273 -11.73 14.41 0.76
N THR A 274 -11.43 13.43 -0.07
CA THR A 274 -12.08 12.10 -0.05
C THR A 274 -11.06 11.02 0.31
N PRO A 275 -11.49 9.78 0.61
CA PRO A 275 -10.56 8.67 0.79
C PRO A 275 -9.70 8.40 -0.46
N SER A 276 -10.18 8.70 -1.68
CA SER A 276 -9.44 8.37 -2.91
C SER A 276 -8.78 9.58 -3.59
N ASP A 277 -9.04 10.82 -3.16
CA ASP A 277 -8.62 12.01 -3.90
C ASP A 277 -8.42 13.25 -3.00
N THR A 278 -7.51 14.13 -3.44
CA THR A 278 -7.21 15.45 -2.84
C THR A 278 -7.35 16.63 -3.82
N ALA A 279 -7.57 16.38 -5.11
CA ALA A 279 -7.50 17.39 -6.16
C ALA A 279 -8.49 18.56 -5.98
N ALA A 280 -9.73 18.26 -5.56
CA ALA A 280 -10.73 19.28 -5.27
C ALA A 280 -10.28 20.22 -4.13
N ALA A 281 -9.70 19.66 -3.07
CA ALA A 281 -9.17 20.43 -1.95
C ALA A 281 -7.99 21.31 -2.37
N MET A 282 -7.08 20.79 -3.19
CA MET A 282 -5.95 21.55 -3.76
C MET A 282 -6.42 22.71 -4.65
N THR A 283 -7.47 22.49 -5.44
CA THR A 283 -8.10 23.53 -6.27
C THR A 283 -8.70 24.64 -5.43
N LEU A 284 -9.33 24.32 -4.29
CA LEU A 284 -9.88 25.31 -3.35
C LEU A 284 -8.81 26.17 -2.66
N ILE A 285 -7.58 25.67 -2.50
CA ILE A 285 -6.46 26.44 -1.96
C ILE A 285 -6.05 27.55 -2.94
N GLY A 286 -6.12 27.28 -4.25
CA GLY A 286 -5.93 28.30 -5.29
C GLY A 286 -4.50 28.84 -5.40
N VAL A 287 -3.49 28.05 -5.02
CA VAL A 287 -2.06 28.39 -5.17
C VAL A 287 -1.40 27.35 -6.06
N ASN A 288 -0.87 27.80 -7.21
CA ASN A 288 -0.15 27.02 -8.21
C ASN A 288 1.29 27.54 -8.31
N ASP A 289 2.10 27.26 -7.28
CA ASP A 289 3.50 27.68 -7.22
C ASP A 289 4.42 26.52 -6.84
N SER A 290 4.57 25.56 -7.78
CA SER A 290 5.38 24.35 -7.58
C SER A 290 6.87 24.62 -7.35
N GLY A 291 7.35 25.82 -7.71
CA GLY A 291 8.73 26.26 -7.45
C GLY A 291 8.97 26.80 -6.05
N PHE A 292 7.92 27.04 -5.26
CA PHE A 292 8.03 27.56 -3.91
C PHE A 292 7.66 26.50 -2.85
N ASN A 293 8.58 26.25 -1.93
CA ASN A 293 8.37 25.37 -0.79
C ASN A 293 9.27 25.81 0.38
N LEU A 294 8.70 26.04 1.56
CA LEU A 294 9.45 26.49 2.74
C LEU A 294 10.50 25.49 3.25
N PHE A 295 10.37 24.20 2.93
CA PHE A 295 11.39 23.20 3.27
C PHE A 295 12.68 23.36 2.46
N SER A 296 12.70 24.14 1.37
CA SER A 296 13.93 24.46 0.63
C SER A 296 14.97 25.23 1.48
N SER A 297 14.51 25.92 2.52
CA SER A 297 15.33 26.71 3.46
C SER A 297 15.41 26.16 4.89
N ALA A 298 14.58 25.15 5.22
CA ALA A 298 14.53 24.60 6.57
C ALA A 298 15.71 23.68 6.87
N THR A 299 16.04 23.49 8.16
CA THR A 299 17.09 22.55 8.56
C THR A 299 16.77 21.17 7.98
N ASN A 300 17.70 20.64 7.19
CA ASN A 300 17.55 19.33 6.57
C ASN A 300 17.38 18.25 7.66
N LYS A 301 16.25 17.54 7.60
CA LYS A 301 15.85 16.52 8.56
C LYS A 301 15.73 15.19 7.87
N VAL A 302 16.44 14.23 8.45
CA VAL A 302 16.28 12.81 8.18
C VAL A 302 15.29 12.23 9.19
N SER A 303 14.35 11.44 8.69
CA SER A 303 13.51 10.56 9.51
C SER A 303 13.58 9.15 8.97
N ILE A 304 13.54 8.17 9.86
CA ILE A 304 13.49 6.76 9.53
C ILE A 304 12.33 6.16 10.31
N LEU A 305 11.28 5.76 9.60
CA LEU A 305 10.10 5.14 10.19
C LEU A 305 10.13 3.64 9.97
N LYS A 306 9.91 2.87 11.04
CA LYS A 306 9.55 1.45 10.92
C LYS A 306 8.05 1.37 10.63
N LEU A 307 7.70 0.76 9.50
CA LEU A 307 6.34 0.57 9.03
C LEU A 307 6.02 -0.93 8.98
N ASN A 308 4.76 -1.27 9.23
CA ASN A 308 4.27 -2.64 9.20
C ASN A 308 3.12 -2.75 8.20
N ALA A 309 3.34 -3.56 7.15
CA ALA A 309 2.38 -3.86 6.10
C ALA A 309 1.67 -5.19 6.40
N ILE A 310 0.34 -5.17 6.35
CA ILE A 310 -0.52 -6.35 6.52
C ILE A 310 -1.36 -6.59 5.26
N PRO A 311 -1.73 -7.84 4.94
CA PRO A 311 -2.54 -8.14 3.78
C PRO A 311 -3.85 -7.34 3.78
N ASN A 312 -4.23 -6.77 2.63
CA ASN A 312 -5.51 -6.09 2.48
C ASN A 312 -6.59 -7.09 2.04
N PRO A 313 -7.61 -7.37 2.88
CA PRO A 313 -8.71 -8.27 2.53
C PRO A 313 -9.46 -7.89 1.26
N THR A 314 -9.44 -6.63 0.83
CA THR A 314 -10.12 -6.18 -0.40
C THR A 314 -9.17 -6.01 -1.59
N GLY A 315 -7.86 -6.13 -1.35
CA GLY A 315 -6.82 -5.86 -2.30
C GLY A 315 -6.65 -6.93 -3.37
N ILE A 316 -6.10 -6.54 -4.52
CA ILE A 316 -5.68 -7.46 -5.58
C ILE A 316 -4.15 -7.49 -5.64
N ARG A 317 -3.58 -8.69 -5.51
CA ARG A 317 -2.14 -8.93 -5.68
C ARG A 317 -1.80 -9.08 -7.16
N PHE A 318 -1.20 -8.05 -7.74
CA PHE A 318 -0.70 -8.11 -9.13
C PHE A 318 0.69 -8.72 -9.19
N GLY A 319 0.85 -9.75 -10.01
CA GLY A 319 2.11 -10.44 -10.20
C GLY A 319 2.35 -10.80 -11.66
N PHE A 320 3.38 -11.61 -11.89
CA PHE A 320 3.77 -12.06 -13.21
C PHE A 320 4.10 -13.54 -13.21
N TRP A 321 4.00 -14.14 -14.39
CA TRP A 321 4.59 -15.44 -14.64
C TRP A 321 6.09 -15.31 -14.94
N GLU A 322 6.90 -16.03 -14.17
CA GLU A 322 8.36 -15.84 -14.11
C GLU A 322 9.16 -17.13 -14.36
N THR A 323 8.76 -17.98 -15.31
CA THR A 323 9.52 -19.22 -15.69
C THR A 323 10.92 -18.96 -16.25
N PHE A 324 11.36 -17.71 -16.31
CA PHE A 324 12.69 -17.33 -16.78
C PHE A 324 13.51 -16.61 -15.70
N SER A 325 13.10 -16.66 -14.43
CA SER A 325 13.81 -16.02 -13.31
C SER A 325 14.07 -14.53 -13.55
N ARG A 326 13.06 -13.82 -14.07
CA ARG A 326 13.17 -12.41 -14.47
C ARG A 326 12.53 -11.43 -13.49
N GLN A 327 12.53 -11.76 -12.20
CA GLN A 327 12.15 -10.83 -11.13
C GLN A 327 12.98 -9.54 -11.16
N ASP A 328 14.20 -9.57 -11.71
CA ASP A 328 15.01 -8.38 -11.97
C ASP A 328 14.31 -7.40 -12.94
N VAL A 329 13.73 -7.92 -14.03
CA VAL A 329 12.98 -7.13 -15.01
C VAL A 329 11.68 -6.64 -14.39
N THR A 330 10.97 -7.52 -13.69
CA THR A 330 9.72 -7.15 -13.01
C THR A 330 9.94 -6.07 -11.97
N LEU A 331 10.99 -6.15 -11.15
CA LEU A 331 11.31 -5.11 -10.17
C LEU A 331 11.69 -3.79 -10.86
N ALA A 332 12.49 -3.83 -11.92
CA ALA A 332 12.94 -2.64 -12.64
C ALA A 332 11.79 -1.95 -13.40
N SER A 333 10.89 -2.72 -14.00
CA SER A 333 9.78 -2.21 -14.81
C SER A 333 8.53 -1.93 -14.00
N MET A 334 8.16 -2.79 -13.06
CA MET A 334 6.89 -2.76 -12.34
C MET A 334 7.02 -2.47 -10.85
N GLY A 335 8.24 -2.39 -10.32
CA GLY A 335 8.48 -2.27 -8.88
C GLY A 335 8.20 -3.59 -8.15
N LYS A 336 8.31 -3.56 -6.82
CA LYS A 336 8.14 -4.75 -5.97
C LYS A 336 6.75 -5.34 -6.16
N ARG A 337 6.65 -6.65 -6.40
CA ARG A 337 5.37 -7.35 -6.52
C ARG A 337 5.03 -8.15 -5.26
N PRO A 338 3.74 -8.41 -4.98
CA PRO A 338 3.30 -9.29 -3.89
C PRO A 338 3.39 -10.78 -4.23
N THR A 339 3.26 -11.18 -5.49
CA THR A 339 3.13 -12.59 -5.90
C THR A 339 3.85 -12.83 -7.20
N SER A 340 4.32 -14.07 -7.38
CA SER A 340 4.78 -14.57 -8.67
C SER A 340 4.42 -16.03 -8.86
N ARG A 341 4.07 -16.35 -10.10
CA ARG A 341 3.85 -17.73 -10.52
C ARG A 341 5.13 -18.26 -11.17
N VAL A 342 5.68 -19.33 -10.59
CA VAL A 342 6.96 -19.93 -10.95
C VAL A 342 6.94 -21.44 -10.82
N GLY A 343 7.84 -22.11 -11.53
CA GLY A 343 8.16 -23.49 -11.26
C GLY A 343 7.12 -24.49 -11.77
N PHE A 344 7.65 -25.61 -12.26
CA PHE A 344 6.88 -26.62 -12.94
C PHE A 344 7.58 -27.97 -12.82
N ASP A 345 7.35 -28.62 -11.70
CA ASP A 345 8.08 -29.82 -11.34
C ASP A 345 7.32 -31.08 -11.76
N SER A 346 8.04 -32.19 -11.85
CA SER A 346 7.46 -33.49 -12.21
C SER A 346 7.99 -34.59 -11.32
N TRP A 347 7.11 -35.44 -10.81
CA TRP A 347 7.48 -36.59 -9.99
C TRP A 347 8.53 -37.48 -10.69
N ALA A 348 8.34 -37.77 -11.99
CA ALA A 348 9.28 -38.53 -12.81
C ALA A 348 10.68 -37.91 -12.94
N SER A 349 10.84 -36.61 -12.67
CA SER A 349 12.15 -35.94 -12.72
C SER A 349 12.94 -36.02 -11.41
N ILE A 350 12.28 -36.39 -10.30
CA ILE A 350 12.87 -36.38 -8.95
C ILE A 350 13.04 -37.79 -8.41
N GLU A 351 12.11 -38.72 -8.67
CA GLU A 351 12.27 -40.11 -8.23
C GLU A 351 13.07 -40.92 -9.26
N THR A 352 14.28 -41.35 -8.88
CA THR A 352 15.23 -42.02 -9.80
C THR A 352 15.07 -43.54 -9.81
N SER A 353 14.58 -44.10 -8.72
CA SER A 353 14.13 -45.50 -8.59
C SER A 353 13.12 -45.60 -7.44
N LYS A 354 12.38 -46.71 -7.34
CA LYS A 354 11.28 -46.85 -6.37
C LYS A 354 11.69 -46.45 -4.95
N GLY A 355 11.11 -45.35 -4.43
CA GLY A 355 11.34 -44.78 -3.11
C GLY A 355 12.61 -43.93 -2.95
N ILE A 356 13.36 -43.67 -4.02
CA ILE A 356 14.62 -42.92 -4.01
C ILE A 356 14.44 -41.56 -4.72
N TYR A 357 14.45 -40.49 -3.93
CA TYR A 357 14.24 -39.12 -4.39
C TYR A 357 15.57 -38.35 -4.49
N ASP A 358 15.92 -37.83 -5.66
CA ASP A 358 17.12 -37.00 -5.87
C ASP A 358 16.84 -35.52 -5.57
N PHE A 359 16.63 -35.20 -4.30
CA PHE A 359 16.46 -33.81 -3.87
C PHE A 359 17.76 -33.00 -3.97
N THR A 360 18.93 -33.66 -3.96
CA THR A 360 20.21 -32.96 -4.13
C THR A 360 20.35 -32.42 -5.56
N GLY A 361 20.03 -33.24 -6.57
CA GLY A 361 19.95 -32.81 -7.96
C GLY A 361 18.86 -31.76 -8.17
N PHE A 362 17.70 -31.92 -7.54
CA PHE A 362 16.63 -30.91 -7.57
C PHE A 362 17.08 -29.56 -7.00
N ASP A 363 17.74 -29.53 -5.83
CA ASP A 363 18.18 -28.28 -5.19
C ASP A 363 19.22 -27.50 -6.02
N ALA A 364 20.04 -28.23 -6.78
CA ALA A 364 21.01 -27.71 -7.72
C ALA A 364 20.40 -27.29 -9.07
N SER A 365 19.13 -27.59 -9.32
CA SER A 365 18.45 -27.27 -10.57
C SER A 365 18.00 -25.80 -10.64
N ASN A 366 17.78 -25.32 -11.87
CA ASN A 366 17.18 -24.01 -12.09
C ASN A 366 15.74 -23.92 -11.53
N SER A 367 15.03 -25.05 -11.39
CA SER A 367 13.66 -25.03 -10.85
C SER A 367 13.66 -24.62 -9.38
N ALA A 368 14.49 -25.27 -8.56
CA ALA A 368 14.67 -24.90 -7.15
C ALA A 368 15.17 -23.45 -6.99
N ASP A 369 16.06 -23.00 -7.89
CA ASP A 369 16.54 -21.61 -7.87
C ASP A 369 15.43 -20.59 -8.18
N ASN A 370 14.55 -20.89 -9.14
CA ASN A 370 13.41 -20.03 -9.47
C ASN A 370 12.52 -19.78 -8.23
N TYR A 371 12.26 -20.82 -7.43
CA TYR A 371 11.47 -20.68 -6.21
C TYR A 371 12.15 -19.80 -5.17
N ARG A 372 13.45 -20.00 -4.91
CA ARG A 372 14.21 -19.17 -3.98
C ARG A 372 14.26 -17.71 -4.41
N ARG A 373 14.42 -17.44 -5.71
CA ARG A 373 14.47 -16.09 -6.28
C ARG A 373 13.20 -15.29 -6.04
N VAL A 374 12.02 -15.92 -6.13
CA VAL A 374 10.75 -15.24 -5.82
C VAL A 374 10.78 -14.62 -4.41
N HIS A 375 11.18 -15.38 -3.40
CA HIS A 375 11.30 -14.86 -2.03
C HIS A 375 12.43 -13.83 -1.89
N GLN A 376 13.56 -14.01 -2.59
CA GLN A 376 14.61 -12.97 -2.61
C GLN A 376 14.09 -11.62 -3.08
N TYR A 377 13.14 -11.58 -4.02
CA TYR A 377 12.49 -10.36 -4.51
C TYR A 377 11.25 -9.95 -3.71
N GLY A 378 10.96 -10.63 -2.60
CA GLY A 378 9.88 -10.26 -1.69
C GLY A 378 8.48 -10.60 -2.20
N GLU A 379 8.36 -11.62 -3.04
CA GLU A 379 7.09 -12.08 -3.60
C GLU A 379 6.66 -13.41 -2.93
N SER A 380 5.37 -13.72 -2.95
CA SER A 380 4.85 -15.04 -2.54
C SER A 380 4.83 -16.01 -3.73
N ILE A 381 5.19 -17.27 -3.48
CA ILE A 381 5.28 -18.32 -4.52
C ILE A 381 3.91 -18.94 -4.84
N TYR A 382 3.57 -18.96 -6.12
CA TYR A 382 2.64 -19.92 -6.72
C TYR A 382 3.41 -20.96 -7.53
N GLY A 383 3.48 -22.20 -7.02
CA GLY A 383 4.24 -23.32 -7.58
C GLY A 383 3.37 -24.46 -8.08
N ALA A 384 3.95 -25.38 -8.87
CA ALA A 384 3.23 -26.56 -9.36
C ALA A 384 4.09 -27.82 -9.40
N ILE A 385 3.49 -28.95 -9.05
CA ILE A 385 4.07 -30.30 -9.16
C ILE A 385 3.10 -31.22 -9.90
N ASN A 386 3.55 -31.85 -10.99
CA ASN A 386 2.79 -32.87 -11.68
C ASN A 386 3.12 -34.26 -11.15
N ILE A 387 2.09 -35.07 -10.90
CA ILE A 387 2.20 -36.40 -10.30
C ILE A 387 1.35 -37.42 -11.06
N ALA A 388 0.07 -37.12 -11.35
CA ALA A 388 -0.89 -38.11 -11.81
C ALA A 388 -0.90 -38.37 -13.33
N PHE A 389 -0.11 -37.64 -14.11
CA PHE A 389 -0.14 -37.74 -15.57
C PHE A 389 0.54 -39.03 -16.05
N SER A 390 -0.23 -39.88 -16.74
CA SER A 390 0.25 -41.10 -17.38
C SER A 390 0.43 -40.90 -18.88
N ALA A 391 1.32 -41.70 -19.48
CA ALA A 391 1.48 -41.73 -20.94
C ALA A 391 0.21 -42.22 -21.67
N GLU A 392 -0.68 -42.94 -20.98
CA GLU A 392 -1.96 -43.42 -21.55
C GLU A 392 -2.96 -42.28 -21.82
N ILE A 393 -2.94 -41.23 -21.01
CA ILE A 393 -3.87 -40.09 -21.13
C ILE A 393 -3.21 -38.93 -21.85
N THR A 394 -1.95 -38.65 -21.50
CA THR A 394 -1.22 -37.45 -21.95
C THR A 394 0.17 -37.84 -22.46
N PRO A 395 0.25 -38.48 -23.65
CA PRO A 395 1.53 -38.82 -24.26
C PRO A 395 2.44 -37.59 -24.35
N GLY A 396 3.66 -37.67 -23.82
CA GLY A 396 4.65 -36.57 -23.82
C GLY A 396 4.64 -35.67 -22.59
N LYS A 397 3.67 -35.79 -21.68
CA LYS A 397 3.64 -35.09 -20.38
C LYS A 397 3.55 -36.05 -19.19
N GLN A 398 4.09 -37.25 -19.35
CA GLN A 398 4.10 -38.25 -18.29
C GLN A 398 4.83 -37.71 -17.06
N ALA A 399 4.14 -37.77 -15.91
CA ALA A 399 4.68 -37.40 -14.61
C ALA A 399 4.87 -38.61 -13.69
N ILE A 400 4.15 -39.72 -13.93
CA ILE A 400 4.37 -40.98 -13.22
C ILE A 400 5.69 -41.61 -13.70
N PRO A 401 6.67 -41.92 -12.81
CA PRO A 401 7.91 -42.57 -13.21
C PRO A 401 7.66 -43.89 -13.97
N THR A 402 8.48 -44.17 -14.98
CA THR A 402 8.28 -45.31 -15.91
C THR A 402 8.41 -46.69 -15.25
N PHE A 403 8.98 -46.76 -14.04
CA PHE A 403 9.08 -47.99 -13.25
C PHE A 403 7.86 -48.26 -12.34
N TYR A 404 6.85 -47.38 -12.35
CA TYR A 404 5.54 -47.63 -11.75
C TYR A 404 4.50 -48.02 -12.80
N ASN A 405 3.41 -48.64 -12.35
CA ASN A 405 2.36 -49.14 -13.23
C ASN A 405 1.48 -47.99 -13.72
N GLY A 406 1.33 -47.88 -15.05
CA GLY A 406 0.26 -47.15 -15.74
C GLY A 406 -0.26 -45.87 -15.07
N ARG A 407 -1.48 -45.94 -14.52
CA ARG A 407 -2.28 -44.81 -14.04
C ARG A 407 -2.28 -44.67 -12.52
N ILE A 408 -2.68 -43.49 -12.03
CA ILE A 408 -2.84 -43.18 -10.60
C ILE A 408 -3.93 -44.02 -9.88
N THR A 409 -4.72 -44.79 -10.63
CA THR A 409 -5.67 -45.76 -10.09
C THR A 409 -5.03 -47.07 -9.65
N ASP A 410 -3.82 -47.37 -10.12
CA ASP A 410 -3.07 -48.53 -9.64
C ASP A 410 -2.71 -48.35 -8.16
N PRO A 411 -2.99 -49.34 -7.28
CA PRO A 411 -2.74 -49.18 -5.84
C PRO A 411 -1.28 -48.94 -5.47
N GLU A 412 -0.33 -49.56 -6.19
CA GLU A 412 1.10 -49.36 -5.94
C GLU A 412 1.52 -47.94 -6.36
N THR A 413 1.16 -47.54 -7.57
CA THR A 413 1.43 -46.19 -8.09
C THR A 413 0.82 -45.11 -7.21
N ARG A 414 -0.44 -45.27 -6.78
CA ARG A 414 -1.13 -44.33 -5.91
C ARG A 414 -0.46 -44.21 -4.55
N GLN A 415 0.01 -45.32 -3.97
CA GLN A 415 0.71 -45.29 -2.70
C GLN A 415 2.09 -44.63 -2.82
N ALA A 416 2.83 -44.91 -3.90
CA ALA A 416 4.11 -44.27 -4.17
C ALA A 416 3.97 -42.75 -4.40
N ALA A 417 2.93 -42.34 -5.15
CA ALA A 417 2.61 -40.93 -5.39
C ALA A 417 2.34 -40.17 -4.07
N LYS A 418 1.62 -40.79 -3.12
CA LYS A 418 1.41 -40.21 -1.78
C LYS A 418 2.72 -40.06 -1.00
N ASN A 419 3.58 -41.08 -1.04
CA ASN A 419 4.87 -41.04 -0.35
C ASN A 419 5.77 -39.93 -0.94
N PHE A 420 5.82 -39.83 -2.27
CA PHE A 420 6.56 -38.79 -2.97
C PHE A 420 6.01 -37.40 -2.62
N LEU A 421 4.70 -37.18 -2.70
CA LEU A 421 4.10 -35.88 -2.40
C LEU A 421 4.40 -35.44 -0.96
N ALA A 422 4.35 -36.36 0.01
CA ALA A 422 4.72 -36.06 1.39
C ALA A 422 6.19 -35.60 1.49
N ALA A 423 7.11 -36.33 0.85
CA ALA A 423 8.53 -35.98 0.83
C ALA A 423 8.78 -34.65 0.13
N TYR A 424 8.15 -34.43 -1.02
CA TYR A 424 8.26 -33.20 -1.82
C TYR A 424 7.78 -31.98 -1.04
N VAL A 425 6.60 -32.05 -0.39
CA VAL A 425 6.07 -30.95 0.42
C VAL A 425 6.99 -30.61 1.58
N GLN A 426 7.49 -31.62 2.31
CA GLN A 426 8.43 -31.39 3.39
C GLN A 426 9.74 -30.79 2.90
N HIS A 427 10.24 -31.25 1.75
CA HIS A 427 11.45 -30.73 1.12
C HIS A 427 11.26 -29.26 0.73
N MET A 428 10.20 -28.94 -0.01
CA MET A 428 9.92 -27.58 -0.47
C MET A 428 9.70 -26.60 0.68
N LEU A 429 8.95 -26.99 1.72
CA LEU A 429 8.75 -26.11 2.88
C LEU A 429 10.06 -25.87 3.64
N LYS A 430 10.98 -26.84 3.72
CA LYS A 430 12.32 -26.59 4.27
C LYS A 430 13.17 -25.71 3.35
N LEU A 431 12.99 -25.84 2.03
CA LEU A 431 13.76 -25.12 1.01
C LEU A 431 13.40 -23.63 0.94
N VAL A 432 12.10 -23.30 0.99
CA VAL A 432 11.61 -21.92 0.76
C VAL A 432 10.76 -21.37 1.90
N GLY A 433 10.38 -22.19 2.87
CA GLY A 433 9.73 -21.75 4.09
C GLY A 433 8.21 -21.56 3.98
N SER A 434 7.70 -21.12 2.83
CA SER A 434 6.26 -21.02 2.52
C SER A 434 5.97 -21.28 1.05
N LEU A 435 4.83 -21.90 0.73
CA LEU A 435 4.48 -22.30 -0.63
C LEU A 435 2.97 -22.36 -0.84
N THR A 436 2.48 -21.79 -1.94
CA THR A 436 1.17 -22.16 -2.50
C THR A 436 1.41 -23.15 -3.64
N LEU A 437 0.86 -24.35 -3.51
CA LEU A 437 1.15 -25.48 -4.39
C LEU A 437 -0.08 -25.92 -5.18
N THR A 438 0.10 -26.04 -6.48
CA THR A 438 -0.80 -26.79 -7.36
C THR A 438 -0.28 -28.21 -7.53
N ILE A 439 -1.14 -29.18 -7.23
CA ILE A 439 -0.90 -30.60 -7.52
C ILE A 439 -1.61 -30.90 -8.83
N ASP A 440 -0.83 -31.32 -9.83
CA ASP A 440 -1.22 -31.51 -11.22
C ASP A 440 -1.70 -30.18 -11.87
N TYR A 441 -0.85 -29.58 -12.69
CA TYR A 441 -1.12 -28.31 -13.35
C TYR A 441 -1.99 -28.46 -14.60
N GLU A 442 -2.88 -27.48 -14.83
CA GLU A 442 -3.78 -27.41 -15.99
C GLU A 442 -4.50 -28.73 -16.28
N ILE A 443 -5.26 -29.21 -15.32
CA ILE A 443 -5.90 -30.52 -15.45
C ILE A 443 -6.94 -30.57 -16.56
N MET A 444 -7.49 -29.44 -17.01
CA MET A 444 -8.43 -29.42 -18.12
C MET A 444 -7.74 -29.77 -19.44
N SER A 445 -6.58 -29.16 -19.73
CA SER A 445 -5.82 -29.45 -20.95
C SER A 445 -5.05 -30.77 -20.83
N ASN A 446 -4.32 -30.97 -19.73
CA ASN A 446 -3.39 -32.09 -19.60
C ASN A 446 -4.12 -33.39 -19.30
N TYR A 447 -5.19 -33.38 -18.50
CA TYR A 447 -5.97 -34.58 -18.20
C TYR A 447 -7.23 -34.72 -19.10
N ARG A 448 -7.46 -33.73 -19.99
CA ARG A 448 -8.58 -33.64 -20.96
C ARG A 448 -9.96 -33.67 -20.30
N LEU A 449 -10.12 -32.93 -19.21
CA LEU A 449 -11.37 -32.90 -18.42
C LEU A 449 -12.44 -31.97 -18.99
N SER A 450 -12.10 -31.15 -20.00
CA SER A 450 -13.08 -30.32 -20.72
C SER A 450 -13.71 -31.04 -21.92
N ALA A 451 -13.30 -32.28 -22.23
CA ALA A 451 -13.84 -33.06 -23.35
C ALA A 451 -15.11 -33.81 -22.96
N ALA A 452 -16.04 -34.00 -23.90
CA ALA A 452 -17.21 -34.84 -23.70
C ALA A 452 -16.83 -36.29 -23.34
N GLY A 453 -17.53 -36.90 -22.38
CA GLY A 453 -17.25 -38.28 -21.93
C GLY A 453 -16.10 -38.38 -20.92
N SER A 454 -15.59 -37.26 -20.39
CA SER A 454 -14.49 -37.23 -19.43
C SER A 454 -14.92 -37.47 -17.97
N GLU A 455 -16.19 -37.69 -17.69
CA GLU A 455 -16.77 -37.67 -16.33
C GLU A 455 -16.13 -38.72 -15.41
N ALA A 456 -15.89 -39.93 -15.91
CA ALA A 456 -15.23 -40.98 -15.13
C ALA A 456 -13.79 -40.59 -14.76
N ARG A 457 -13.08 -39.97 -15.70
CA ARG A 457 -11.69 -39.51 -15.51
C ARG A 457 -11.62 -38.30 -14.59
N ALA A 458 -12.60 -37.40 -14.67
CA ALA A 458 -12.72 -36.25 -13.78
C ALA A 458 -12.93 -36.70 -12.32
N ASN A 459 -13.77 -37.71 -12.10
CA ASN A 459 -13.95 -38.30 -10.77
C ASN A 459 -12.70 -39.04 -10.29
N GLU A 460 -12.03 -39.80 -11.15
CA GLU A 460 -10.75 -40.44 -10.82
C GLU A 460 -9.70 -39.44 -10.33
N TRP A 461 -9.55 -38.32 -11.05
CA TRP A 461 -8.60 -37.28 -10.65
C TRP A 461 -9.04 -36.56 -9.37
N ALA A 462 -10.33 -36.27 -9.21
CA ALA A 462 -10.83 -35.65 -7.99
C ALA A 462 -10.60 -36.52 -6.74
N ASP A 463 -10.81 -37.83 -6.86
CA ASP A 463 -10.55 -38.77 -5.77
C ASP A 463 -9.06 -38.77 -5.40
N TRP A 464 -8.17 -38.75 -6.39
CA TRP A 464 -6.73 -38.58 -6.18
C TRP A 464 -6.41 -37.25 -5.49
N TYR A 465 -6.90 -36.13 -6.01
CA TYR A 465 -6.57 -34.80 -5.50
C TYR A 465 -6.99 -34.63 -4.04
N VAL A 466 -8.18 -35.10 -3.65
CA VAL A 466 -8.65 -35.01 -2.26
C VAL A 466 -7.72 -35.77 -1.31
N GLU A 467 -7.26 -36.97 -1.70
CA GLU A 467 -6.25 -37.71 -0.94
C GLU A 467 -4.90 -36.99 -0.91
N ALA A 468 -4.44 -36.51 -2.07
CA ALA A 468 -3.18 -35.80 -2.22
C ALA A 468 -3.13 -34.52 -1.36
N ALA A 469 -4.22 -33.76 -1.33
CA ALA A 469 -4.37 -32.58 -0.48
C ALA A 469 -4.25 -32.92 1.01
N ALA A 470 -4.90 -34.01 1.46
CA ALA A 470 -4.77 -34.49 2.84
C ALA A 470 -3.33 -34.91 3.18
N VAL A 471 -2.66 -35.61 2.25
CA VAL A 471 -1.25 -36.02 2.39
C VAL A 471 -0.33 -34.80 2.49
N ALA A 472 -0.48 -33.82 1.59
CA ALA A 472 0.33 -32.61 1.59
C ALA A 472 0.18 -31.82 2.90
N ARG A 473 -1.05 -31.63 3.39
CA ARG A 473 -1.31 -30.95 4.66
C ARG A 473 -0.74 -31.70 5.85
N LYS A 474 -0.88 -33.04 5.88
CA LYS A 474 -0.29 -33.87 6.93
C LYS A 474 1.23 -33.75 6.93
N ALA A 475 1.86 -33.82 5.76
CA ALA A 475 3.31 -33.71 5.60
C ALA A 475 3.84 -32.36 6.10
N ALA A 476 3.13 -31.27 5.82
CA ALA A 476 3.45 -29.95 6.36
C ALA A 476 3.28 -29.89 7.89
N ALA A 477 2.24 -30.53 8.44
CA ALA A 477 1.99 -30.59 9.89
C ALA A 477 3.07 -31.37 10.64
N GLU A 478 3.56 -32.47 10.08
CA GLU A 478 4.62 -33.30 10.68
C GLU A 478 5.94 -32.53 10.89
N ILE A 479 6.18 -31.45 10.13
CA ILE A 479 7.34 -30.57 10.30
C ILE A 479 6.99 -29.22 10.95
N GLY A 480 5.77 -29.06 11.46
CA GLY A 480 5.34 -27.84 12.16
C GLY A 480 5.07 -26.63 11.25
N MET A 481 4.75 -26.86 9.97
CA MET A 481 4.60 -25.81 8.94
C MET A 481 3.22 -25.81 8.29
N SER A 482 2.17 -26.24 9.01
CA SER A 482 0.80 -26.32 8.49
C SER A 482 0.26 -24.99 7.95
N ASP A 483 0.64 -23.86 8.56
CA ASP A 483 0.20 -22.52 8.17
C ASP A 483 1.04 -21.92 7.02
N ARG A 484 2.06 -22.65 6.55
CA ARG A 484 2.99 -22.25 5.48
C ARG A 484 2.70 -22.90 4.14
N LEU A 485 1.82 -23.90 4.10
CA LEU A 485 1.37 -24.55 2.87
C LEU A 485 -0.06 -24.10 2.53
N LYS A 486 -0.24 -23.65 1.29
CA LYS A 486 -1.55 -23.43 0.69
C LYS A 486 -1.70 -24.32 -0.54
N LEU A 487 -2.91 -24.80 -0.80
CA LEU A 487 -3.21 -25.65 -1.95
C LEU A 487 -4.19 -24.94 -2.89
N GLN A 488 -3.94 -25.04 -4.19
CA GLN A 488 -4.85 -24.49 -5.19
C GLN A 488 -4.90 -25.40 -6.43
N PRO A 489 -6.08 -25.81 -6.93
CA PRO A 489 -6.23 -26.43 -8.23
C PRO A 489 -6.23 -25.33 -9.29
N ILE A 490 -5.62 -25.60 -10.45
CA ILE A 490 -5.62 -24.67 -11.59
C ILE A 490 -6.53 -25.21 -12.69
N VAL A 491 -7.44 -24.36 -13.18
CA VAL A 491 -8.30 -24.62 -14.33
C VAL A 491 -8.00 -23.64 -15.46
N ASN A 492 -7.94 -24.13 -16.69
CA ASN A 492 -7.46 -23.35 -17.85
C ASN A 492 -8.32 -23.46 -19.12
N SER A 493 -9.51 -24.07 -19.04
CA SER A 493 -10.44 -24.16 -20.17
C SER A 493 -11.37 -22.95 -20.26
N ASN A 494 -11.96 -22.70 -21.42
CA ASN A 494 -13.13 -21.83 -21.55
C ASN A 494 -14.38 -22.54 -21.00
N PRO A 495 -14.87 -22.22 -19.78
CA PRO A 495 -16.06 -22.86 -19.24
C PRO A 495 -17.35 -22.50 -19.98
N LEU A 496 -17.32 -21.49 -20.85
CA LEU A 496 -18.48 -20.97 -21.57
C LEU A 496 -18.69 -21.63 -22.93
N ASP A 497 -17.82 -22.57 -23.31
CA ASP A 497 -18.04 -23.43 -24.48
C ASP A 497 -19.17 -24.43 -24.17
N PRO A 498 -20.32 -24.35 -24.86
CA PRO A 498 -21.46 -25.23 -24.60
C PRO A 498 -21.18 -26.70 -24.93
N SER A 499 -20.13 -27.00 -25.71
CA SER A 499 -19.71 -28.38 -25.98
C SER A 499 -18.97 -29.01 -24.81
N SER A 500 -18.41 -28.20 -23.90
CA SER A 500 -17.69 -28.69 -22.73
C SER A 500 -18.66 -29.10 -21.61
N PRO A 501 -18.47 -30.25 -20.94
CA PRO A 501 -19.25 -30.63 -19.76
C PRO A 501 -19.14 -29.61 -18.62
N ILE A 502 -18.06 -28.82 -18.56
CA ILE A 502 -17.85 -27.77 -17.55
C ILE A 502 -18.98 -26.73 -17.60
N SER A 503 -19.49 -26.39 -18.79
CA SER A 503 -20.54 -25.39 -18.98
C SER A 503 -21.86 -25.73 -18.29
N LYS A 504 -22.08 -27.01 -17.93
CA LYS A 504 -23.25 -27.48 -17.17
C LYS A 504 -23.25 -27.10 -15.69
N GLY A 505 -22.20 -26.42 -15.23
CA GLY A 505 -22.11 -25.89 -13.87
C GLY A 505 -21.82 -26.95 -12.80
N LYS A 506 -21.94 -26.53 -11.55
CA LYS A 506 -21.45 -27.27 -10.37
C LYS A 506 -22.19 -28.55 -10.04
N GLU A 507 -23.49 -28.62 -10.33
CA GLU A 507 -24.30 -29.80 -10.06
C GLU A 507 -23.84 -31.00 -10.91
N TYR A 508 -23.54 -30.74 -12.18
CA TYR A 508 -22.98 -31.74 -13.09
C TYR A 508 -21.52 -32.06 -12.76
N ASN A 509 -20.73 -31.04 -12.43
CA ASN A 509 -19.28 -31.15 -12.19
C ASN A 509 -18.95 -31.21 -10.69
N ASN A 510 -19.68 -32.03 -9.92
CA ASN A 510 -19.48 -32.15 -8.48
C ASN A 510 -18.04 -32.58 -8.10
N TRP A 511 -17.34 -33.28 -9.00
CA TRP A 511 -15.91 -33.60 -8.83
C TRP A 511 -15.05 -32.35 -8.53
N LEU A 512 -15.31 -31.23 -9.20
CA LEU A 512 -14.54 -30.00 -9.02
C LEU A 512 -14.94 -29.27 -7.73
N VAL A 513 -16.20 -29.37 -7.31
CA VAL A 513 -16.65 -28.89 -6.01
C VAL A 513 -15.88 -29.57 -4.87
N ARG A 514 -15.68 -30.90 -4.96
CA ARG A 514 -14.88 -31.66 -3.99
C ARG A 514 -13.41 -31.23 -3.96
N VAL A 515 -12.83 -31.02 -5.14
CA VAL A 515 -11.44 -30.56 -5.30
C VAL A 515 -11.25 -29.17 -4.69
N VAL A 516 -12.12 -28.21 -5.03
CA VAL A 516 -12.06 -26.85 -4.45
C VAL A 516 -12.30 -26.91 -2.95
N ALA A 517 -13.21 -27.75 -2.46
CA ALA A 517 -13.44 -27.93 -1.01
C ALA A 517 -12.17 -28.37 -0.27
N ALA A 518 -11.33 -29.21 -0.85
CA ALA A 518 -10.04 -29.65 -0.28
C ALA A 518 -8.90 -28.61 -0.36
N SER A 519 -9.11 -27.52 -1.10
CA SER A 519 -8.10 -26.50 -1.43
C SER A 519 -8.24 -25.23 -0.56
N ASP A 520 -7.26 -24.34 -0.59
CA ASP A 520 -7.34 -23.01 0.05
C ASP A 520 -7.96 -21.96 -0.89
N SER A 521 -7.74 -22.09 -2.20
CA SER A 521 -8.23 -21.18 -3.24
C SER A 521 -8.59 -21.95 -4.53
N LEU A 522 -9.19 -21.27 -5.50
CA LEU A 522 -9.38 -21.72 -6.87
C LEU A 522 -8.52 -20.87 -7.81
N ALA A 523 -7.62 -21.49 -8.57
CA ALA A 523 -6.74 -20.77 -9.48
C ALA A 523 -7.15 -20.95 -10.95
N LEU A 524 -6.97 -19.89 -11.74
CA LEU A 524 -7.46 -19.75 -13.10
C LEU A 524 -6.37 -19.30 -14.06
N ASP A 525 -6.32 -19.94 -15.23
CA ASP A 525 -5.61 -19.42 -16.39
C ASP A 525 -6.62 -18.97 -17.45
N THR A 526 -6.51 -17.72 -17.90
CA THR A 526 -7.54 -17.05 -18.71
C THR A 526 -6.94 -16.33 -19.91
N TYR A 527 -7.20 -16.86 -21.12
CA TYR A 527 -6.70 -16.26 -22.38
C TYR A 527 -7.76 -16.16 -23.46
N HIS A 528 -8.98 -16.64 -23.24
CA HIS A 528 -9.98 -16.72 -24.30
C HIS A 528 -10.57 -15.34 -24.62
N SER A 529 -10.93 -15.14 -25.88
CA SER A 529 -11.61 -13.93 -26.38
C SER A 529 -13.01 -14.27 -26.90
N ASP A 530 -13.85 -13.24 -27.05
CA ASP A 530 -15.14 -13.40 -27.72
C ASP A 530 -14.98 -13.15 -29.23
N PRO A 531 -15.28 -14.13 -30.10
CA PRO A 531 -15.16 -13.95 -31.55
C PRO A 531 -16.10 -12.87 -32.12
N SER A 532 -17.18 -12.53 -31.41
CA SER A 532 -18.14 -11.50 -31.82
C SER A 532 -17.72 -10.07 -31.43
N LEU A 533 -16.69 -9.93 -30.61
CA LEU A 533 -16.18 -8.64 -30.12
C LEU A 533 -14.78 -8.34 -30.69
N PRO A 534 -14.32 -7.08 -30.61
CA PRO A 534 -12.92 -6.73 -30.88
C PRO A 534 -11.97 -7.63 -30.07
N ASN A 535 -10.81 -7.95 -30.64
CA ASN A 535 -9.79 -8.76 -29.95
C ASN A 535 -9.28 -8.10 -28.66
N THR A 536 -9.37 -6.77 -28.57
CA THR A 536 -9.01 -5.97 -27.39
C THR A 536 -10.06 -5.99 -26.28
N ASP A 537 -11.26 -6.52 -26.52
CA ASP A 537 -12.34 -6.49 -25.53
C ASP A 537 -12.12 -7.54 -24.41
N PRO A 538 -12.02 -7.13 -23.13
CA PRO A 538 -11.75 -8.04 -22.03
C PRO A 538 -12.99 -8.77 -21.51
N LYS A 539 -14.19 -8.55 -22.05
CA LYS A 539 -15.45 -9.11 -21.54
C LYS A 539 -15.37 -10.62 -21.33
N ARG A 540 -14.76 -11.36 -22.25
CA ARG A 540 -14.62 -12.83 -22.13
C ARG A 540 -13.80 -13.21 -20.90
N THR A 541 -12.75 -12.46 -20.57
CA THR A 541 -11.96 -12.66 -19.35
C THR A 541 -12.84 -12.49 -18.11
N PHE A 542 -13.65 -11.43 -18.05
CA PHE A 542 -14.58 -11.19 -16.94
C PHE A 542 -15.65 -12.28 -16.82
N ASP A 543 -16.28 -12.68 -17.93
CA ASP A 543 -17.31 -13.71 -17.93
C ASP A 543 -16.77 -15.07 -17.44
N ILE A 544 -15.52 -15.41 -17.81
CA ILE A 544 -14.86 -16.65 -17.37
C ILE A 544 -14.58 -16.61 -15.87
N ILE A 545 -13.97 -15.53 -15.36
CA ILE A 545 -13.69 -15.39 -13.92
C ILE A 545 -14.99 -15.46 -13.12
N LYS A 546 -16.03 -14.73 -13.57
CA LYS A 546 -17.36 -14.75 -12.96
C LYS A 546 -17.96 -16.15 -12.93
N PHE A 547 -17.91 -16.88 -14.04
CA PHE A 547 -18.43 -18.25 -14.10
C PHE A 547 -17.78 -19.15 -13.03
N TRP A 548 -16.45 -19.11 -12.91
CA TRP A 548 -15.71 -19.91 -11.95
C TRP A 548 -16.04 -19.52 -10.51
N ILE A 549 -16.17 -18.21 -10.24
CA ILE A 549 -16.60 -17.69 -8.95
C ILE A 549 -17.97 -18.24 -8.56
N ASP A 550 -18.98 -18.03 -9.40
CA ASP A 550 -20.39 -18.36 -9.09
C ASP A 550 -20.64 -19.86 -8.93
N ASN A 551 -19.92 -20.67 -9.70
CA ASN A 551 -20.15 -22.11 -9.74
C ASN A 551 -19.25 -22.88 -8.77
N PHE A 552 -17.95 -22.55 -8.71
CA PHE A 552 -16.96 -23.48 -8.16
C PHE A 552 -16.13 -22.93 -7.01
N SER A 553 -15.99 -21.61 -6.86
CA SER A 553 -15.15 -21.03 -5.80
C SER A 553 -15.59 -21.41 -4.38
N ALA A 554 -16.89 -21.67 -4.17
CA ALA A 554 -17.48 -21.93 -2.86
C ALA A 554 -17.13 -20.85 -1.81
N GLY A 555 -17.05 -19.57 -2.23
CA GLY A 555 -16.71 -18.45 -1.36
C GLY A 555 -15.21 -18.30 -1.04
N LYS A 556 -14.35 -19.17 -1.60
CA LYS A 556 -12.89 -19.10 -1.43
C LYS A 556 -12.29 -18.05 -2.37
N ASP A 557 -11.05 -17.68 -2.06
CA ASP A 557 -10.25 -16.80 -2.90
C ASP A 557 -10.06 -17.40 -4.29
N VAL A 558 -10.17 -16.53 -5.29
CA VAL A 558 -9.88 -16.82 -6.69
C VAL A 558 -8.60 -16.10 -7.10
N ILE A 559 -7.71 -16.86 -7.75
CA ILE A 559 -6.38 -16.40 -8.14
C ILE A 559 -6.28 -16.58 -9.65
N VAL A 560 -6.15 -15.50 -10.40
CA VAL A 560 -5.73 -15.61 -11.80
C VAL A 560 -4.22 -15.81 -11.79
N THR A 561 -3.78 -17.05 -12.03
CA THR A 561 -2.37 -17.42 -12.11
C THR A 561 -1.78 -17.03 -13.45
N GLU A 562 -2.61 -16.95 -14.48
CA GLU A 562 -2.21 -16.47 -15.79
C GLU A 562 -3.34 -15.73 -16.51
N ASN A 563 -3.03 -14.54 -16.99
CA ASN A 563 -3.78 -13.85 -18.03
C ASN A 563 -2.80 -13.19 -19.01
N GLY A 564 -3.05 -13.34 -20.29
CA GLY A 564 -2.12 -12.85 -21.31
C GLY A 564 -2.83 -12.37 -22.56
N PHE A 565 -2.20 -11.46 -23.27
CA PHE A 565 -2.56 -11.08 -24.63
C PHE A 565 -1.31 -11.25 -25.51
N ASN A 566 -1.41 -12.08 -26.53
CA ASN A 566 -0.28 -12.40 -27.38
C ASN A 566 -0.18 -11.42 -28.57
N SER A 567 0.95 -10.73 -28.70
CA SER A 567 1.19 -9.72 -29.72
C SER A 567 1.74 -10.29 -31.05
N VAL A 568 1.60 -11.60 -31.31
CA VAL A 568 2.24 -12.29 -32.44
C VAL A 568 1.87 -11.70 -33.79
N THR A 569 0.67 -11.12 -33.97
CA THR A 569 0.26 -10.62 -35.29
C THR A 569 1.06 -9.39 -35.73
N GLN A 570 1.78 -8.74 -34.80
CA GLN A 570 2.79 -7.73 -35.11
C GLN A 570 3.95 -8.31 -35.94
N VAL A 571 4.31 -9.57 -35.70
CA VAL A 571 5.48 -10.24 -36.29
C VAL A 571 5.07 -11.25 -37.36
N ILE A 572 3.95 -11.95 -37.16
CA ILE A 572 3.41 -12.96 -38.06
C ILE A 572 1.95 -12.59 -38.37
N PRO A 573 1.70 -11.64 -39.31
CA PRO A 573 0.35 -11.11 -39.56
C PRO A 573 -0.66 -12.12 -40.11
N SER A 574 -0.18 -13.28 -40.58
CA SER A 574 -1.05 -14.38 -41.06
C SER A 574 -1.73 -15.14 -39.93
N ILE A 575 -1.25 -15.04 -38.69
CA ILE A 575 -1.87 -15.70 -37.53
C ILE A 575 -3.10 -14.91 -37.10
N THR A 576 -4.22 -15.60 -36.95
CA THR A 576 -5.50 -15.02 -36.52
C THR A 576 -5.89 -15.54 -35.13
N ARG A 577 -6.92 -14.94 -34.52
CA ARG A 577 -7.53 -15.49 -33.28
C ARG A 577 -8.02 -16.93 -33.47
N ALA A 578 -8.55 -17.27 -34.63
CA ALA A 578 -9.10 -18.60 -34.91
C ALA A 578 -7.99 -19.66 -34.92
N ASP A 579 -6.81 -19.33 -35.45
CA ASP A 579 -5.65 -20.23 -35.46
C ASP A 579 -5.15 -20.52 -34.03
N ARG A 580 -5.41 -19.59 -33.10
CA ARG A 580 -5.00 -19.66 -31.69
C ARG A 580 -6.12 -20.10 -30.76
N ASP A 581 -7.07 -20.88 -31.25
CA ASP A 581 -8.21 -21.42 -30.46
C ASP A 581 -9.00 -20.30 -29.74
N TRP A 582 -9.19 -19.19 -30.46
CA TRP A 582 -9.88 -17.99 -29.99
C TRP A 582 -9.26 -17.33 -28.75
N LYS A 583 -7.98 -17.58 -28.49
CA LYS A 583 -7.22 -16.85 -27.46
C LYS A 583 -6.95 -15.40 -27.90
N THR A 584 -6.86 -14.50 -26.92
CA THR A 584 -6.53 -13.08 -27.07
C THR A 584 -5.22 -12.92 -27.83
N THR A 585 -5.31 -12.37 -29.04
CA THR A 585 -4.18 -12.19 -29.94
C THR A 585 -4.38 -10.97 -30.82
N GLY A 586 -3.27 -10.29 -31.15
CA GLY A 586 -3.29 -9.08 -31.96
C GLY A 586 -1.91 -8.45 -32.10
N THR A 587 -1.90 -7.16 -32.42
CA THR A 587 -0.67 -6.35 -32.49
C THR A 587 -0.22 -5.92 -31.09
N GLU A 588 0.95 -5.29 -30.99
CA GLU A 588 1.39 -4.70 -29.71
C GLU A 588 0.51 -3.50 -29.28
N ALA A 589 -0.10 -2.79 -30.24
CA ALA A 589 -1.08 -1.74 -29.95
C ALA A 589 -2.38 -2.33 -29.37
N ASP A 590 -2.85 -3.44 -29.93
CA ASP A 590 -4.01 -4.16 -29.40
C ASP A 590 -3.75 -4.69 -27.99
N GLN A 591 -2.53 -5.18 -27.72
CA GLN A 591 -2.12 -5.62 -26.38
C GLN A 591 -2.25 -4.48 -25.36
N ALA A 592 -1.78 -3.28 -25.71
CA ALA A 592 -1.87 -2.12 -24.83
C ALA A 592 -3.33 -1.70 -24.58
N GLU A 593 -4.15 -1.71 -25.62
CA GLU A 593 -5.58 -1.37 -25.51
C GLU A 593 -6.37 -2.40 -24.69
N TYR A 594 -6.07 -3.69 -24.87
CA TYR A 594 -6.66 -4.77 -24.05
C TYR A 594 -6.40 -4.54 -22.56
N TYR A 595 -5.14 -4.32 -22.17
CA TYR A 595 -4.81 -4.09 -20.77
C TYR A 595 -5.44 -2.79 -20.25
N ARG A 596 -5.48 -1.71 -21.05
CA ARG A 596 -6.15 -0.47 -20.67
C ARG A 596 -7.63 -0.72 -20.33
N LEU A 597 -8.34 -1.46 -21.19
CA LEU A 597 -9.76 -1.79 -21.00
C LEU A 597 -9.99 -2.77 -19.84
N LEU A 598 -9.10 -3.74 -19.65
CA LEU A 598 -9.15 -4.71 -18.55
C LEU A 598 -9.02 -4.01 -17.20
N PHE A 599 -7.96 -3.22 -17.00
CA PHE A 599 -7.68 -2.57 -15.73
C PHE A 599 -8.68 -1.46 -15.39
N ALA A 600 -9.29 -0.81 -16.40
CA ALA A 600 -10.35 0.17 -16.18
C ALA A 600 -11.61 -0.40 -15.53
N GLN A 601 -11.86 -1.71 -15.68
CA GLN A 601 -13.07 -2.37 -15.20
C GLN A 601 -12.82 -3.30 -14.00
N LEU A 602 -11.56 -3.70 -13.77
CA LEU A 602 -11.23 -4.78 -12.83
C LEU A 602 -11.56 -4.45 -11.36
N ALA A 603 -11.31 -3.21 -10.91
CA ALA A 603 -11.62 -2.77 -9.55
C ALA A 603 -13.13 -2.80 -9.29
N ASP A 604 -13.92 -2.25 -10.21
CA ASP A 604 -15.39 -2.25 -10.12
C ASP A 604 -15.96 -3.66 -10.14
N ALA A 605 -15.44 -4.53 -11.01
CA ALA A 605 -15.82 -5.94 -11.05
C ALA A 605 -15.54 -6.65 -9.73
N ASN A 606 -14.45 -6.29 -9.03
CA ASN A 606 -14.04 -6.91 -7.77
C ASN A 606 -14.61 -6.27 -6.50
N LYS A 607 -15.46 -5.24 -6.62
CA LYS A 607 -16.21 -4.75 -5.47
C LYS A 607 -17.06 -5.87 -4.86
N LYS A 608 -17.44 -5.68 -3.59
CA LYS A 608 -18.29 -6.66 -2.86
C LYS A 608 -19.64 -6.88 -3.56
N ASP A 609 -20.23 -5.82 -4.10
CA ASP A 609 -21.45 -5.81 -4.92
C ASP A 609 -21.16 -5.93 -6.43
N GLY A 610 -19.89 -6.02 -6.81
CA GLY A 610 -19.44 -6.28 -8.17
C GLY A 610 -19.59 -7.75 -8.57
N ILE A 611 -19.31 -8.06 -9.84
CA ILE A 611 -19.51 -9.39 -10.43
C ILE A 611 -18.57 -10.48 -9.88
N PHE A 612 -17.48 -10.11 -9.19
CA PHE A 612 -16.56 -11.05 -8.56
C PHE A 612 -16.72 -11.12 -7.04
N HIS A 613 -17.63 -10.34 -6.45
CA HIS A 613 -17.94 -10.40 -5.01
C HIS A 613 -16.73 -10.26 -4.08
N ASN A 614 -15.69 -9.52 -4.51
CA ASN A 614 -14.41 -9.43 -3.81
C ASN A 614 -13.75 -10.80 -3.55
N GLN A 615 -13.88 -11.75 -4.48
CA GLN A 615 -13.21 -13.04 -4.40
C GLN A 615 -11.92 -13.09 -5.22
N LEU A 616 -11.70 -12.19 -6.18
CA LEU A 616 -10.44 -12.14 -6.91
C LEU A 616 -9.36 -11.50 -6.02
N LYS A 617 -8.36 -12.27 -5.60
CA LYS A 617 -7.29 -11.81 -4.69
C LYS A 617 -5.93 -11.65 -5.35
N SER A 618 -5.75 -12.22 -6.53
CA SER A 618 -4.50 -12.11 -7.25
C SER A 618 -4.71 -12.21 -8.75
N PHE A 619 -3.92 -11.46 -9.50
CA PHE A 619 -3.99 -11.40 -10.95
C PHE A 619 -2.58 -11.33 -11.53
N ASN A 620 -2.14 -12.43 -12.13
CA ASN A 620 -0.78 -12.59 -12.63
C ASN A 620 -0.76 -12.55 -14.15
N LEU A 621 0.09 -11.68 -14.71
CA LEU A 621 0.18 -11.50 -16.15
C LEU A 621 1.21 -12.47 -16.74
N TRP A 622 0.82 -13.15 -17.81
CA TRP A 622 1.73 -13.87 -18.70
C TRP A 622 2.04 -12.97 -19.90
N SER A 623 3.20 -12.32 -19.96
CA SER A 623 4.34 -12.39 -19.03
C SER A 623 5.11 -11.06 -18.97
N ILE A 624 6.10 -10.94 -18.08
CA ILE A 624 6.95 -9.74 -18.08
C ILE A 624 7.82 -9.65 -19.35
N LEU A 625 8.44 -10.76 -19.75
CA LEU A 625 9.37 -10.85 -20.88
C LEU A 625 8.80 -11.75 -21.97
N ASP A 626 9.07 -11.43 -23.24
CA ASP A 626 8.85 -12.36 -24.34
C ASP A 626 9.64 -13.66 -24.09
N ASN A 627 9.13 -14.80 -24.55
CA ASN A 627 9.69 -16.09 -24.17
C ASN A 627 11.07 -16.32 -24.85
N PRO A 628 12.18 -16.39 -24.09
CA PRO A 628 13.52 -16.53 -24.67
C PRO A 628 13.81 -17.94 -25.20
N VAL A 629 13.03 -18.95 -24.79
CA VAL A 629 13.19 -20.35 -25.21
C VAL A 629 12.51 -20.61 -26.56
N LYS A 630 11.63 -19.71 -27.00
CA LYS A 630 10.89 -19.86 -28.25
C LYS A 630 11.55 -19.10 -29.40
N PRO A 631 11.72 -19.72 -30.59
CA PRO A 631 12.27 -19.03 -31.76
C PRO A 631 11.32 -17.92 -32.23
N ALA A 632 11.81 -16.99 -33.06
CA ALA A 632 10.99 -15.87 -33.54
C ALA A 632 9.79 -16.30 -34.42
N THR A 633 9.82 -17.52 -34.93
CA THR A 633 8.74 -18.13 -35.73
C THR A 633 7.66 -18.81 -34.88
N ASP A 634 7.87 -18.95 -33.57
CA ASP A 634 6.92 -19.61 -32.68
C ASP A 634 5.98 -18.56 -32.08
N GLU A 635 4.67 -18.79 -32.24
CA GLU A 635 3.64 -17.85 -31.81
C GLU A 635 3.58 -17.64 -30.30
N ASP A 636 3.98 -18.63 -29.50
CA ASP A 636 3.94 -18.55 -28.03
C ASP A 636 5.04 -17.65 -27.46
N ARG A 637 5.89 -17.06 -28.32
CA ARG A 637 6.94 -16.14 -27.91
C ARG A 637 6.41 -14.80 -27.39
N TYR A 638 5.33 -14.28 -27.97
CA TYR A 638 5.04 -12.84 -27.99
C TYR A 638 4.04 -12.36 -26.92
N PHE A 639 4.08 -12.93 -25.72
CA PHE A 639 3.20 -12.52 -24.61
C PHE A 639 3.81 -11.43 -23.70
N GLY A 640 5.11 -11.21 -23.77
CA GLY A 640 5.82 -10.32 -22.86
C GLY A 640 5.38 -8.86 -22.99
N LEU A 641 5.53 -8.10 -21.90
CA LEU A 641 5.48 -6.63 -21.93
C LEU A 641 6.83 -6.01 -22.35
N ILE A 642 7.91 -6.76 -22.16
CA ILE A 642 9.28 -6.39 -22.51
C ILE A 642 9.79 -7.36 -23.59
N ARG A 643 10.42 -6.83 -24.64
CA ARG A 643 11.06 -7.63 -25.69
C ARG A 643 12.39 -8.19 -25.20
N LEU A 644 12.93 -9.20 -25.90
CA LEU A 644 14.20 -9.82 -25.53
C LEU A 644 15.42 -8.88 -25.59
N ASP A 645 15.34 -7.78 -26.35
CA ASP A 645 16.37 -6.74 -26.40
C ASP A 645 16.27 -5.73 -25.25
N GLY A 646 15.30 -5.91 -24.34
CA GLY A 646 15.05 -5.04 -23.18
C GLY A 646 14.16 -3.84 -23.49
N THR A 647 13.73 -3.65 -24.75
CA THR A 647 12.80 -2.56 -25.09
C THR A 647 11.39 -2.86 -24.59
N GLU A 648 10.73 -1.84 -24.04
CA GLU A 648 9.34 -1.97 -23.60
C GLU A 648 8.37 -1.97 -24.79
N LYS A 649 7.33 -2.80 -24.73
CA LYS A 649 6.16 -2.68 -25.61
C LYS A 649 5.21 -1.59 -25.08
N PRO A 650 4.32 -1.03 -25.92
CA PRO A 650 3.37 0.01 -25.48
C PRO A 650 2.53 -0.40 -24.26
N ALA A 651 2.22 -1.70 -24.11
CA ALA A 651 1.47 -2.22 -22.97
C ALA A 651 2.20 -2.08 -21.62
N ALA A 652 3.53 -2.00 -21.59
CA ALA A 652 4.29 -1.97 -20.34
C ALA A 652 4.00 -0.71 -19.51
N SER A 653 3.89 0.47 -20.15
CA SER A 653 3.55 1.71 -19.44
C SER A 653 2.09 1.70 -18.96
N VAL A 654 1.17 1.15 -19.76
CA VAL A 654 -0.25 1.00 -19.40
C VAL A 654 -0.42 0.13 -18.15
N VAL A 655 0.19 -1.06 -18.15
CA VAL A 655 0.10 -2.00 -17.02
C VAL A 655 0.73 -1.40 -15.76
N ARG A 656 1.91 -0.78 -15.89
CA ARG A 656 2.62 -0.15 -14.75
C ARG A 656 1.80 0.96 -14.11
N GLU A 657 1.18 1.80 -14.92
CA GLU A 657 0.34 2.89 -14.41
C GLU A 657 -0.95 2.38 -13.80
N ALA A 658 -1.58 1.36 -14.39
CA ALA A 658 -2.74 0.71 -13.79
C ALA A 658 -2.40 0.11 -12.42
N ILE A 659 -1.32 -0.68 -12.32
CA ILE A 659 -0.86 -1.24 -11.04
C ILE A 659 -0.63 -0.14 -10.01
N ARG A 660 0.03 0.96 -10.40
CA ARG A 660 0.26 2.11 -9.51
C ARG A 660 -1.05 2.69 -8.98
N GLN A 661 -2.07 2.83 -9.83
CA GLN A 661 -3.38 3.34 -9.40
C GLN A 661 -4.05 2.43 -8.38
N TYR A 662 -3.96 1.10 -8.57
CA TYR A 662 -4.49 0.14 -7.61
C TYR A 662 -3.71 0.16 -6.29
N GLU A 663 -2.38 0.22 -6.35
CA GLU A 663 -1.53 0.26 -5.15
C GLU A 663 -1.69 1.56 -4.33
N ASN A 664 -2.09 2.65 -4.99
CA ASN A 664 -2.40 3.93 -4.33
C ASN A 664 -3.86 4.02 -3.85
N ASP A 665 -4.73 3.11 -4.24
CA ASP A 665 -6.13 3.07 -3.81
C ASP A 665 -6.29 2.14 -2.61
N ALA A 666 -6.87 2.66 -1.52
CA ALA A 666 -6.97 1.93 -0.26
C ALA A 666 -7.83 0.66 -0.33
N PHE A 667 -8.78 0.58 -1.27
CA PHE A 667 -9.63 -0.60 -1.45
C PHE A 667 -8.91 -1.68 -2.24
N SER A 668 -8.21 -1.32 -3.31
CA SER A 668 -7.67 -2.28 -4.27
C SER A 668 -6.19 -2.60 -4.06
N ARG A 669 -5.46 -1.83 -3.25
CA ARG A 669 -4.05 -2.11 -2.95
C ARG A 669 -3.86 -3.45 -2.21
N PRO A 670 -2.78 -4.19 -2.46
CA PRO A 670 -2.55 -5.52 -1.90
C PRO A 670 -2.29 -5.59 -0.39
N TRP A 671 -1.79 -4.50 0.22
CA TRP A 671 -1.51 -4.43 1.66
C TRP A 671 -1.84 -3.06 2.22
N ASN A 672 -2.05 -3.02 3.53
CA ASN A 672 -2.26 -1.82 4.31
C ASN A 672 -1.06 -1.58 5.21
N LEU A 673 -0.71 -0.31 5.42
CA LEU A 673 0.16 0.05 6.53
C LEU A 673 -0.63 -0.04 7.84
N THR A 674 0.04 -0.03 8.98
CA THR A 674 -0.63 -0.04 10.29
C THR A 674 -0.08 1.11 11.10
N GLY A 675 -0.97 2.05 11.48
CA GLY A 675 -0.54 3.26 12.18
C GLY A 675 0.31 4.20 11.32
N LEU A 676 0.87 5.21 11.98
CA LEU A 676 1.79 6.18 11.36
C LEU A 676 3.25 5.68 11.27
N GLY A 677 3.50 4.42 11.66
CA GLY A 677 4.85 3.89 11.84
C GLY A 677 5.54 4.36 13.13
N THR A 678 6.62 3.68 13.50
CA THR A 678 7.43 4.01 14.69
C THR A 678 8.68 4.77 14.25
N ASP A 679 8.92 5.97 14.79
CA ASP A 679 10.16 6.72 14.53
C ASP A 679 11.33 6.03 15.21
N VAL A 680 12.29 5.60 14.40
CA VAL A 680 13.49 4.88 14.82
C VAL A 680 14.78 5.60 14.40
N THR A 681 14.67 6.87 14.05
CA THR A 681 15.78 7.68 13.53
C THR A 681 16.96 7.72 14.50
N SER A 682 16.71 7.96 15.79
CA SER A 682 17.76 8.05 16.81
C SER A 682 18.51 6.73 17.02
N LEU A 683 17.81 5.60 16.86
CA LEU A 683 18.37 4.26 17.02
C LEU A 683 19.34 3.89 15.88
N LEU A 684 19.07 4.37 14.67
CA LEU A 684 19.85 4.02 13.47
C LEU A 684 20.88 5.07 13.05
N SER A 685 20.72 6.32 13.51
CA SER A 685 21.62 7.44 13.19
C SER A 685 22.90 7.49 14.05
N THR A 686 22.93 6.73 15.15
CA THR A 686 24.08 6.59 16.04
C THR A 686 24.39 5.10 16.22
N ASN A 687 25.65 4.72 16.51
CA ASN A 687 26.03 3.33 16.84
C ASN A 687 25.41 2.90 18.19
N THR A 688 24.09 2.94 18.31
CA THR A 688 23.40 2.48 19.51
C THR A 688 23.41 0.96 19.55
N SER A 689 23.39 0.42 20.77
CA SER A 689 23.52 -1.00 21.05
C SER A 689 22.25 -1.82 20.75
N THR A 690 21.14 -1.19 20.34
CA THR A 690 19.83 -1.85 20.23
C THR A 690 19.42 -1.97 18.76
N PRO A 691 19.57 -3.17 18.15
CA PRO A 691 19.13 -3.40 16.78
C PRO A 691 17.61 -3.31 16.63
N ILE A 692 17.17 -3.00 15.42
CA ILE A 692 15.75 -3.02 15.04
C ILE A 692 15.48 -4.28 14.26
N ASN A 693 14.47 -5.04 14.68
CA ASN A 693 14.04 -6.22 13.95
C ASN A 693 12.92 -5.86 12.98
N LEU A 694 13.02 -6.37 11.74
CA LEU A 694 11.98 -6.32 10.73
C LEU A 694 11.62 -7.73 10.30
N THR A 695 10.34 -8.06 10.33
CA THR A 695 9.83 -9.35 9.86
C THR A 695 9.39 -9.27 8.40
N TYR A 696 9.68 -10.31 7.62
CA TYR A 696 9.15 -10.48 6.27
C TYR A 696 8.49 -11.84 6.19
N SER A 697 7.15 -11.88 6.15
CA SER A 697 6.40 -13.13 6.22
C SER A 697 5.94 -13.61 4.86
N ASN A 698 5.36 -12.71 4.05
CA ASN A 698 4.84 -12.96 2.71
C ASN A 698 4.99 -11.70 1.86
N GLY A 699 4.74 -11.79 0.55
CA GLY A 699 4.89 -10.65 -0.34
C GLY A 699 3.96 -9.45 -0.08
N ASP A 700 2.93 -9.62 0.74
CA ASP A 700 1.98 -8.60 1.22
C ASP A 700 1.91 -8.50 2.75
N GLN A 701 2.83 -9.14 3.48
CA GLN A 701 2.92 -9.08 4.93
C GLN A 701 4.38 -8.95 5.36
N PHE A 702 4.80 -7.72 5.68
CA PHE A 702 6.20 -7.41 5.96
C PHE A 702 6.35 -6.11 6.73
N GLU A 703 7.48 -5.94 7.40
CA GLU A 703 7.92 -4.68 7.99
C GLU A 703 9.07 -4.10 7.16
N PHE A 704 9.12 -2.77 7.04
CA PHE A 704 10.16 -2.08 6.27
C PHE A 704 10.52 -0.75 6.94
N LEU A 705 11.63 -0.16 6.51
CA LEU A 705 12.01 1.20 6.91
C LEU A 705 11.69 2.18 5.80
N ARG A 706 11.08 3.31 6.14
CA ARG A 706 10.97 4.47 5.26
C ARG A 706 11.93 5.54 5.73
N TYR A 707 13.00 5.73 4.97
CA TYR A 707 13.86 6.89 5.08
C TYR A 707 13.17 8.06 4.38
N SER A 708 13.14 9.23 5.02
CA SER A 708 12.66 10.47 4.42
C SER A 708 13.60 11.61 4.78
N GLU A 709 14.02 12.35 3.77
CA GLU A 709 14.84 13.55 3.92
C GLU A 709 14.16 14.70 3.20
N ASN A 710 13.76 15.72 3.96
CA ASN A 710 12.92 16.82 3.47
C ASN A 710 13.65 17.75 2.48
N ASN A 711 14.96 17.85 2.56
CA ASN A 711 15.76 18.67 1.66
C ASN A 711 17.16 18.07 1.50
N LEU A 712 17.30 17.11 0.59
CA LEU A 712 18.58 16.43 0.36
C LEU A 712 19.66 17.42 -0.13
N PRO A 713 20.75 17.66 0.61
CA PRO A 713 21.78 18.60 0.20
C PRO A 713 22.46 18.12 -1.08
N SER A 714 22.71 19.04 -2.01
CA SER A 714 23.47 18.72 -3.23
C SER A 714 24.85 18.13 -2.89
N ALA A 715 25.14 16.96 -3.44
CA ALA A 715 26.40 16.24 -3.30
C ALA A 715 26.81 15.64 -4.65
N LYS A 716 28.09 15.31 -4.82
CA LYS A 716 28.55 14.60 -6.02
C LYS A 716 28.08 13.15 -6.01
N GLN A 717 27.97 12.58 -4.82
CA GLN A 717 27.55 11.20 -4.63
C GLN A 717 26.74 11.03 -3.35
N TYR A 718 25.73 10.17 -3.42
CA TYR A 718 24.93 9.72 -2.29
C TYR A 718 25.13 8.23 -2.07
N LEU A 719 25.66 7.87 -0.91
CA LEU A 719 26.01 6.49 -0.56
C LEU A 719 25.19 6.01 0.63
N LEU A 720 24.29 5.06 0.39
CA LEU A 720 23.52 4.42 1.45
C LEU A 720 24.35 3.31 2.09
N ASN A 721 24.67 3.50 3.37
CA ASN A 721 25.31 2.49 4.19
C ASN A 721 24.28 1.82 5.09
N LEU A 722 24.27 0.48 5.08
CA LEU A 722 23.45 -0.34 5.95
C LEU A 722 24.35 -1.33 6.69
N ALA A 723 24.09 -1.52 7.98
CA ALA A 723 24.75 -2.54 8.79
C ALA A 723 23.69 -3.45 9.42
N LEU A 724 23.84 -4.75 9.22
CA LEU A 724 22.92 -5.78 9.67
C LEU A 724 23.62 -6.72 10.65
N THR A 725 22.84 -7.42 11.47
CA THR A 725 23.36 -8.50 12.33
C THR A 725 23.60 -9.77 11.54
N ASN A 726 22.72 -10.05 10.58
CA ASN A 726 22.75 -11.22 9.70
C ASN A 726 22.69 -10.72 8.25
N SER A 727 23.22 -11.50 7.30
CA SER A 727 23.03 -11.20 5.88
C SER A 727 21.56 -11.30 5.50
N ALA A 728 21.08 -10.33 4.73
CA ALA A 728 19.75 -10.31 4.13
C ALA A 728 19.83 -9.53 2.83
N ASN A 729 18.98 -9.85 1.84
CA ASN A 729 18.90 -9.05 0.63
C ASN A 729 18.21 -7.70 0.92
N VAL A 730 18.46 -6.71 0.08
CA VAL A 730 17.86 -5.38 0.22
C VAL A 730 17.16 -4.97 -1.07
N ILE A 731 15.90 -4.57 -0.94
CA ILE A 731 15.18 -3.85 -2.00
C ILE A 731 15.04 -2.39 -1.54
N LEU A 732 15.46 -1.47 -2.39
CA LEU A 732 15.33 -0.03 -2.16
C LEU A 732 14.37 0.54 -3.19
N CYS A 733 13.26 1.12 -2.76
CA CYS A 733 12.32 1.81 -3.62
C CYS A 733 12.34 3.31 -3.33
N PHE A 734 12.71 4.11 -4.32
CA PHE A 734 12.93 5.54 -4.21
C PHE A 734 11.75 6.31 -4.75
N ASN A 735 11.33 7.33 -3.99
CA ASN A 735 10.36 8.33 -4.43
C ASN A 735 9.10 7.70 -5.04
N GLY A 736 8.66 6.57 -4.48
CA GLY A 736 7.46 5.81 -4.84
C GLY A 736 7.53 4.95 -6.11
N ASN A 737 8.58 5.06 -6.94
CA ASN A 737 8.46 4.62 -8.35
C ASN A 737 9.59 3.72 -8.85
N GLN A 738 10.80 3.86 -8.32
CA GLN A 738 11.98 3.17 -8.86
C GLN A 738 12.56 2.25 -7.80
N CYS A 739 12.72 0.97 -8.12
CA CYS A 739 13.26 0.01 -7.17
C CYS A 739 14.57 -0.61 -7.69
N ILE A 740 15.49 -0.91 -6.77
CA ILE A 740 16.69 -1.70 -7.05
C ILE A 740 16.82 -2.83 -6.02
N TYR A 741 17.49 -3.90 -6.44
CA TYR A 741 17.80 -5.06 -5.61
C TYR A 741 19.31 -5.14 -5.36
N GLN A 742 19.68 -5.58 -4.15
CA GLN A 742 21.05 -5.90 -3.78
C GLN A 742 21.10 -7.22 -3.01
N GLU A 743 21.96 -8.12 -3.46
CA GLU A 743 22.06 -9.48 -2.95
C GLU A 743 22.71 -9.55 -1.55
N GLY A 744 22.32 -10.58 -0.78
CA GLY A 744 22.47 -10.73 0.66
C GLY A 744 23.86 -10.53 1.25
N LYS A 745 24.05 -9.38 1.91
CA LYS A 745 25.25 -9.00 2.66
C LYS A 745 24.87 -8.58 4.08
N ALA A 746 25.81 -8.71 5.02
CA ALA A 746 25.65 -8.16 6.37
C ALA A 746 25.95 -6.65 6.42
N SER A 747 26.60 -6.10 5.38
CA SER A 747 26.89 -4.67 5.26
C SER A 747 26.76 -4.23 3.81
N TYR A 748 26.14 -3.07 3.61
CA TYR A 748 25.96 -2.46 2.30
C TYR A 748 26.56 -1.07 2.26
N SER A 749 26.99 -0.69 1.06
CA SER A 749 27.45 0.64 0.67
C SER A 749 27.02 0.84 -0.78
N ILE A 750 25.81 1.38 -0.97
CA ILE A 750 25.10 1.40 -2.25
C ILE A 750 25.07 2.82 -2.78
N ASP A 751 25.57 3.03 -3.99
CA ASP A 751 25.44 4.33 -4.67
C ASP A 751 23.99 4.50 -5.14
N VAL A 752 23.29 5.45 -4.52
CA VAL A 752 21.89 5.75 -4.81
C VAL A 752 21.72 7.04 -5.60
N SER A 753 22.82 7.64 -6.09
CA SER A 753 22.82 9.00 -6.64
C SER A 753 21.87 9.17 -7.82
N LYS A 754 21.72 8.14 -8.66
CA LYS A 754 20.80 8.14 -9.80
C LYS A 754 19.33 8.31 -9.40
N PHE A 755 18.97 7.92 -8.18
CA PHE A 755 17.58 7.88 -7.72
C PHE A 755 17.21 9.05 -6.80
N MET A 756 18.23 9.76 -6.31
CA MET A 756 18.07 10.86 -5.38
C MET A 756 18.02 12.20 -6.11
N ARG A 757 17.17 13.10 -5.62
CA ARG A 757 16.92 14.42 -6.19
C ARG A 757 17.52 15.50 -5.28
N PRO A 758 18.59 16.19 -5.67
CA PRO A 758 19.19 17.23 -4.84
C PRO A 758 18.23 18.39 -4.63
N ASN A 759 18.30 19.02 -3.45
CA ASN A 759 17.53 20.19 -3.03
C ASN A 759 16.01 19.97 -3.04
N THR A 760 15.56 18.72 -2.90
CA THR A 760 14.14 18.36 -2.79
C THR A 760 13.92 17.31 -1.72
N THR A 761 12.66 17.07 -1.36
CA THR A 761 12.26 15.91 -0.56
C THR A 761 12.61 14.63 -1.28
N ASN A 762 13.16 13.66 -0.55
CA ASN A 762 13.37 12.30 -1.02
C ASN A 762 12.81 11.30 -0.01
N THR A 763 12.23 10.24 -0.53
CA THR A 763 11.84 9.06 0.26
C THR A 763 12.51 7.82 -0.30
N MET A 764 12.81 6.88 0.60
CA MET A 764 13.35 5.58 0.24
C MET A 764 12.79 4.52 1.18
N ASP A 765 12.02 3.61 0.61
CA ASP A 765 11.53 2.43 1.30
C ASP A 765 12.57 1.31 1.18
N ILE A 766 12.90 0.71 2.32
CA ILE A 766 14.00 -0.24 2.49
C ILE A 766 13.41 -1.53 3.03
N TYR A 767 13.30 -2.51 2.15
CA TYR A 767 12.80 -3.84 2.45
C TYR A 767 13.96 -4.80 2.61
N PHE A 768 13.85 -5.71 3.57
CA PHE A 768 14.82 -6.77 3.76
C PHE A 768 14.17 -8.12 3.52
N THR A 769 14.70 -8.87 2.57
CA THR A 769 14.14 -10.13 2.07
C THR A 769 15.18 -11.24 2.10
N ASN A 770 14.76 -12.49 1.93
CA ASN A 770 15.60 -13.68 1.99
C ASN A 770 15.05 -14.75 1.04
N ALA A 771 15.85 -15.78 0.74
CA ALA A 771 15.38 -16.91 -0.08
C ALA A 771 14.36 -17.82 0.63
N VAL A 772 14.19 -17.66 1.95
CA VAL A 772 13.33 -18.47 2.81
C VAL A 772 12.45 -17.55 3.65
N PHE A 773 11.14 -17.79 3.67
CA PHE A 773 10.17 -17.01 4.46
C PHE A 773 9.40 -17.89 5.48
N PRO A 774 9.03 -17.35 6.65
CA PRO A 774 9.26 -15.98 7.11
C PRO A 774 10.72 -15.73 7.49
N ALA A 775 11.16 -14.49 7.39
CA ALA A 775 12.51 -14.05 7.77
C ALA A 775 12.46 -12.89 8.78
N ILE A 776 13.49 -12.80 9.61
CA ILE A 776 13.70 -11.67 10.51
C ILE A 776 15.08 -11.08 10.22
N THR A 777 15.12 -9.79 9.91
CA THR A 777 16.37 -9.06 9.71
C THR A 777 16.57 -8.06 10.84
N SER A 778 17.76 -8.06 11.43
CA SER A 778 18.13 -7.15 12.52
C SER A 778 19.08 -6.06 12.03
N ILE A 779 18.65 -4.80 12.05
CA ILE A 779 19.36 -3.63 11.52
C ILE A 779 20.08 -2.93 12.66
N LYS A 780 21.39 -2.70 12.50
CA LYS A 780 22.27 -2.01 13.46
C LYS A 780 22.52 -0.55 13.10
N GLY A 781 22.42 -0.21 11.82
CA GLY A 781 22.68 1.16 11.37
C GLY A 781 22.21 1.40 9.94
N LEU A 782 21.80 2.64 9.70
CA LEU A 782 21.37 3.14 8.41
C LEU A 782 21.84 4.60 8.28
N GLN A 783 22.67 4.88 7.29
CA GLN A 783 23.17 6.22 7.03
C GLN A 783 23.24 6.52 5.54
N LEU A 784 22.70 7.67 5.12
CA LEU A 784 22.95 8.23 3.79
C LEU A 784 24.10 9.24 3.87
N LYS A 785 25.28 8.86 3.36
CA LYS A 785 26.43 9.76 3.23
C LYS A 785 26.30 10.63 1.98
N LYS A 786 26.61 11.91 2.12
CA LYS A 786 26.69 12.91 1.05
C LYS A 786 28.17 13.23 0.83
N LEU A 787 28.72 12.87 -0.33
CA LEU A 787 30.15 12.98 -0.66
C LEU A 787 30.43 14.03 -1.74
#